data_AF-A0A5D4SM45-F1
#
_entry.id   AF-A0A5D4SM45-F1
#
_cell.length_a   1.000
_cell.length_b   1.000
_cell.length_c   1.000
_cell.angle_alpha   90.00
_cell.angle_beta   90.00
_cell.angle_gamma   90.00
#
_symmetry.space_group_name_H-M   'P 1'
#
loop_
_entity.id
_entity.type
_entity.pdbx_description
1 polymer ?
#
loop_
_entity_poly.entity_id
_entity_poly.type
_entity_poly.pdbx_seq_one_letter_code
_entity_poly.pdbx_strand_id
1 'polypeptide(L)'
;MLRKQWKRLTKMLAVLLCGALLFPATSGYAKPSHVHNTDLKELIVLNGHLEGEFSTEVKEYTVKTNDEKLLLSITPVAVNAKVAVNGKRVNHRKVVKVEVPSSKVRVKIDVATPKGIKDTYTLFVEKGPDYDLKDVTLFQNGDGSVIEDYQLGFQKAEVMEGVKAYLMFYSKKDFYEVWDYMNRLTPEQIEQHLTSREEGENKDKIYKISNLSYADGVGNTFRSGQVDVITGKPLNVGDYHAYAATLGEDGVLGMTEADRTISINPYPTNVELLGSGGKIENYSVTFKQADDEKVTHYFLFYSSKGLTKLVEPIISGENVESLEKLERDNRGKLLSLNETGNEPVSFAPNQKTIEGDTLSNGLYYAYVTAVSEEKVLGSSKSIKMINTNSMPVPLETIGDGVGTVLPAGGSTGDTDAYFNAIREAAGVERPRIAIFNSSRDSVDVAYDHFHLDDGPYLALETEFRNRGFEPVYIPLAVDTFDFVANNEYFVNLVKSSHVVMLQGGDQMKHARSLLEDEGTATPLMDAIRFVYNNGGVVAGTSAGAHVMSNPMFGVGRSFEALVINDTELKTVADVPLTGFLDPTLKDNNFQIPGLGLVENILTDTHFDMRGRLGRLLVAMRDTGHEIGVGLDEGTALEVKGDIGKVVGENGVWILDASGATFNEQGTSPGFEVDNVIVHYLTEGDIFNMVTKEVIPAGNKKEVDRSDATPYQSPNLFSGEYESTKSLLSFAKSTETEQVTTVKGDASDPVFALQWEKGDISKYYQSDVDYEPKALASYKKGTVTNIRLSLWVE
;
A
#
# COMPACT_ATOMS: atom_id res chain seq x y z
N MET A 1 -52.49 7.92 43.33
CA MET A 1 -52.45 8.51 41.98
C MET A 1 -51.06 8.56 41.34
N LEU A 2 -49.96 8.67 42.10
CA LEU A 2 -48.58 8.66 41.54
C LEU A 2 -48.11 7.33 40.90
N ARG A 3 -48.73 6.17 41.17
CA ARG A 3 -48.42 4.90 40.48
C ARG A 3 -49.09 4.72 39.10
N LYS A 4 -50.11 5.52 38.76
CA LYS A 4 -50.73 5.52 37.42
C LYS A 4 -50.08 6.52 36.45
N GLN A 5 -49.32 7.50 36.96
CA GLN A 5 -48.47 8.38 36.14
C GLN A 5 -47.13 7.73 35.77
N TRP A 6 -46.58 6.84 36.61
CA TRP A 6 -45.36 6.09 36.29
C TRP A 6 -45.51 5.07 35.14
N LYS A 7 -46.71 4.50 34.93
CA LYS A 7 -47.02 3.62 33.79
C LYS A 7 -47.31 4.37 32.48
N ARG A 8 -47.49 5.70 32.52
CA ARG A 8 -47.55 6.57 31.32
C ARG A 8 -46.17 7.15 30.98
N LEU A 9 -45.30 7.41 31.96
CA LEU A 9 -43.92 7.83 31.70
C LEU A 9 -43.04 6.70 31.10
N THR A 10 -43.24 5.44 31.50
CA THR A 10 -42.51 4.30 30.89
C THR A 10 -43.02 3.92 29.49
N LYS A 11 -44.26 4.29 29.13
CA LYS A 11 -44.76 4.15 27.76
C LYS A 11 -44.44 5.34 26.85
N MET A 12 -44.12 6.52 27.39
CA MET A 12 -43.57 7.64 26.61
C MET A 12 -42.05 7.53 26.38
N LEU A 13 -41.29 6.90 27.29
CA LEU A 13 -39.86 6.60 27.03
C LEU A 13 -39.64 5.45 26.03
N ALA A 14 -40.64 4.62 25.77
CA ALA A 14 -40.57 3.57 24.75
C ALA A 14 -41.00 4.06 23.35
N VAL A 15 -41.53 5.29 23.23
CA VAL A 15 -41.94 5.90 21.96
C VAL A 15 -40.96 6.99 21.52
N LEU A 16 -40.09 7.47 22.43
CA LEU A 16 -38.95 8.36 22.12
C LEU A 16 -37.64 7.61 21.80
N LEU A 17 -37.68 6.28 21.64
CA LEU A 17 -36.54 5.45 21.18
C LEU A 17 -36.84 4.67 19.88
N CYS A 18 -37.96 4.96 19.20
CA CYS A 18 -38.32 4.35 17.90
C CYS A 18 -38.56 5.42 16.80
N GLY A 19 -37.73 6.46 16.77
CA GLY A 19 -37.82 7.55 15.80
C GLY A 19 -36.50 7.86 15.11
N ALA A 20 -35.75 6.82 14.74
CA ALA A 20 -34.70 6.89 13.72
C ALA A 20 -34.67 5.52 13.05
N LEU A 21 -34.82 5.50 11.72
CA LEU A 21 -34.61 4.40 10.75
C LEU A 21 -35.80 4.22 9.79
N LEU A 22 -35.87 5.12 8.81
CA LEU A 22 -36.42 4.96 7.45
C LEU A 22 -35.69 6.05 6.64
N PHE A 23 -34.79 5.85 5.67
CA PHE A 23 -34.25 4.76 4.82
C PHE A 23 -32.78 5.14 4.41
N PRO A 24 -31.99 4.41 3.60
CA PRO A 24 -32.06 3.03 3.08
C PRO A 24 -30.80 2.19 3.43
N ALA A 25 -30.89 0.86 3.40
CA ALA A 25 -29.71 -0.01 3.24
C ALA A 25 -30.16 -1.37 2.71
N THR A 26 -30.24 -1.50 1.39
CA THR A 26 -30.28 -2.80 0.72
C THR A 26 -28.86 -3.37 0.68
N SER A 27 -28.37 -3.84 1.84
CA SER A 27 -27.30 -4.83 1.89
C SER A 27 -27.95 -6.20 1.72
N GLY A 28 -27.68 -6.85 0.58
CA GLY A 28 -28.12 -8.20 0.29
C GLY A 28 -27.58 -9.19 1.31
N TYR A 29 -28.47 -9.75 2.13
CA TYR A 29 -28.24 -11.03 2.76
C TYR A 29 -28.88 -12.10 1.87
N ALA A 30 -28.05 -13.02 1.38
CA ALA A 30 -28.44 -14.17 0.59
C ALA A 30 -29.53 -15.01 1.29
N LYS A 31 -30.47 -15.52 0.49
CA LYS A 31 -31.40 -16.58 0.91
C LYS A 31 -30.70 -17.94 0.79
N PRO A 32 -30.93 -18.88 1.72
CA PRO A 32 -30.36 -20.23 1.65
C PRO A 32 -31.25 -21.18 0.82
N SER A 33 -30.64 -22.16 0.17
CA SER A 33 -31.26 -23.41 -0.32
C SER A 33 -30.18 -24.52 -0.27
N HIS A 34 -30.13 -25.41 0.74
CA HIS A 34 -30.91 -26.64 1.02
C HIS A 34 -30.46 -27.90 0.23
N VAL A 35 -29.74 -28.84 0.89
CA VAL A 35 -29.77 -30.30 0.60
C VAL A 35 -29.86 -31.11 1.91
N HIS A 36 -31.02 -31.71 2.18
CA HIS A 36 -31.27 -32.50 3.39
C HIS A 36 -30.44 -33.80 3.50
N ASN A 37 -29.62 -33.93 4.55
CA ASN A 37 -29.21 -35.22 5.12
C ASN A 37 -29.11 -35.11 6.66
N THR A 38 -29.76 -36.00 7.43
CA THR A 38 -30.12 -35.76 8.84
C THR A 38 -29.35 -36.54 9.91
N ASP A 39 -28.20 -37.16 9.63
CA ASP A 39 -27.37 -37.79 10.68
C ASP A 39 -25.87 -37.72 10.35
N LEU A 40 -25.22 -36.61 10.73
CA LEU A 40 -23.76 -36.41 10.56
C LEU A 40 -23.05 -36.39 11.92
N LYS A 41 -22.04 -37.26 12.09
CA LYS A 41 -21.21 -37.36 13.31
C LYS A 41 -19.76 -36.85 13.13
N GLU A 42 -19.39 -36.48 11.91
CA GLU A 42 -18.02 -36.14 11.51
C GLU A 42 -18.06 -35.04 10.43
N LEU A 43 -17.18 -34.04 10.55
CA LEU A 43 -16.91 -33.00 9.56
C LEU A 43 -15.40 -33.03 9.26
N ILE A 44 -15.00 -32.99 8.00
CA ILE A 44 -13.58 -32.97 7.58
C ILE A 44 -13.32 -31.65 6.85
N VAL A 45 -12.24 -30.95 7.22
CA VAL A 45 -11.66 -29.84 6.44
C VAL A 45 -10.48 -30.39 5.64
N LEU A 46 -10.56 -30.32 4.33
CA LEU A 46 -9.41 -30.52 3.42
C LEU A 46 -9.15 -29.19 2.71
N ASN A 47 -7.91 -28.70 2.75
CA ASN A 47 -7.49 -27.47 2.05
C ASN A 47 -8.36 -26.23 2.37
N GLY A 48 -8.74 -26.03 3.63
CA GLY A 48 -9.57 -24.88 4.03
C GLY A 48 -11.08 -25.01 3.76
N HIS A 49 -11.55 -26.12 3.17
CA HIS A 49 -12.97 -26.36 2.86
C HIS A 49 -13.58 -27.48 3.71
N LEU A 50 -14.80 -27.24 4.23
CA LEU A 50 -15.56 -28.22 5.04
C LEU A 50 -16.43 -29.11 4.14
N GLU A 51 -16.35 -30.42 4.30
CA GLU A 51 -17.35 -31.36 3.77
C GLU A 51 -18.36 -31.75 4.87
N GLY A 52 -19.66 -31.55 4.59
CA GLY A 52 -20.81 -31.91 5.43
C GLY A 52 -21.75 -30.74 5.77
N GLU A 53 -23.06 -31.02 5.88
CA GLU A 53 -24.05 -30.06 6.38
C GLU A 53 -24.30 -30.23 7.90
N PHE A 54 -24.40 -29.13 8.65
CA PHE A 54 -24.84 -29.18 10.04
C PHE A 54 -26.36 -29.43 10.11
N SER A 55 -26.83 -29.96 11.24
CA SER A 55 -28.27 -30.09 11.48
C SER A 55 -28.98 -28.71 11.50
N THR A 56 -30.31 -28.71 11.46
CA THR A 56 -31.19 -27.52 11.45
C THR A 56 -31.02 -26.54 12.64
N GLU A 57 -30.04 -26.76 13.51
CA GLU A 57 -29.76 -25.96 14.72
C GLU A 57 -28.54 -25.03 14.58
N VAL A 58 -27.76 -25.13 13.49
CA VAL A 58 -26.71 -24.16 13.12
C VAL A 58 -27.18 -23.36 11.89
N LYS A 59 -27.22 -22.04 12.01
CA LYS A 59 -27.74 -21.13 10.98
C LYS A 59 -26.72 -20.93 9.86
N GLU A 60 -25.48 -20.66 10.24
CA GLU A 60 -24.36 -20.32 9.36
C GLU A 60 -23.05 -20.78 10.03
N TYR A 61 -22.05 -21.17 9.24
CA TYR A 61 -20.68 -21.40 9.71
C TYR A 61 -19.67 -20.87 8.68
N THR A 62 -18.46 -20.54 9.14
CA THR A 62 -17.36 -20.09 8.27
C THR A 62 -16.03 -20.57 8.83
N VAL A 63 -15.12 -21.01 7.96
CA VAL A 63 -13.74 -21.33 8.31
C VAL A 63 -12.84 -20.36 7.58
N LYS A 64 -11.94 -19.71 8.30
CA LYS A 64 -10.86 -18.91 7.71
C LYS A 64 -9.52 -19.49 8.14
N THR A 65 -8.60 -19.63 7.20
CA THR A 65 -7.21 -19.98 7.46
C THR A 65 -6.37 -18.71 7.44
N ASN A 66 -5.47 -18.55 8.40
CA ASN A 66 -4.31 -17.67 8.28
C ASN A 66 -3.04 -18.51 8.51
N ASP A 67 -1.87 -17.91 8.31
CA ASP A 67 -0.60 -18.64 8.19
C ASP A 67 -0.25 -19.53 9.40
N GLU A 68 -0.86 -19.28 10.58
CA GLU A 68 -0.60 -20.05 11.80
C GLU A 68 -1.87 -20.64 12.48
N LYS A 69 -3.08 -20.23 12.08
CA LYS A 69 -4.32 -20.58 12.81
C LYS A 69 -5.52 -20.77 11.90
N LEU A 70 -6.40 -21.68 12.31
CA LEU A 70 -7.75 -21.80 11.76
C LEU A 70 -8.75 -21.07 12.64
N LEU A 71 -9.55 -20.18 12.06
CA LEU A 71 -10.64 -19.46 12.71
C LEU A 71 -11.99 -20.04 12.27
N LEU A 72 -12.63 -20.83 13.13
CA LEU A 72 -13.97 -21.37 12.90
C LEU A 72 -15.03 -20.47 13.56
N SER A 73 -15.96 -19.95 12.76
CA SER A 73 -17.11 -19.14 13.17
C SER A 73 -18.40 -19.95 13.08
N ILE A 74 -19.17 -20.06 14.18
CA ILE A 74 -20.45 -20.80 14.21
C ILE A 74 -21.58 -19.92 14.75
N THR A 75 -22.69 -19.87 14.02
CA THR A 75 -23.91 -19.16 14.40
C THR A 75 -25.02 -20.15 14.75
N PRO A 76 -25.39 -20.34 16.02
CA PRO A 76 -26.51 -21.21 16.39
C PRO A 76 -27.87 -20.58 16.05
N VAL A 77 -28.87 -21.40 15.70
CA VAL A 77 -30.22 -20.95 15.31
C VAL A 77 -31.02 -20.34 16.47
N ALA A 78 -30.83 -20.83 17.70
CA ALA A 78 -31.55 -20.32 18.87
C ALA A 78 -30.79 -19.18 19.56
N VAL A 79 -31.50 -18.08 19.86
CA VAL A 79 -30.97 -16.84 20.51
C VAL A 79 -30.32 -17.08 21.89
N ASN A 80 -30.46 -18.29 22.47
CA ASN A 80 -29.89 -18.67 23.78
C ASN A 80 -29.21 -20.06 23.77
N ALA A 81 -28.73 -20.55 22.63
CA ALA A 81 -27.97 -21.81 22.59
C ALA A 81 -26.62 -21.64 23.32
N LYS A 82 -26.22 -22.68 24.06
CA LYS A 82 -24.91 -22.76 24.72
C LYS A 82 -23.98 -23.59 23.83
N VAL A 83 -22.86 -23.01 23.45
CA VAL A 83 -21.83 -23.71 22.67
C VAL A 83 -20.62 -23.97 23.57
N ALA A 84 -20.13 -25.20 23.54
CA ALA A 84 -18.87 -25.58 24.16
C ALA A 84 -17.91 -26.13 23.12
N VAL A 85 -16.63 -25.75 23.24
CA VAL A 85 -15.56 -26.18 22.35
C VAL A 85 -14.56 -26.95 23.19
N ASN A 86 -14.31 -28.20 22.84
CA ASN A 86 -13.48 -29.14 23.62
C ASN A 86 -13.86 -29.16 25.12
N GLY A 87 -15.17 -29.11 25.40
CA GLY A 87 -15.72 -29.12 26.76
C GLY A 87 -15.66 -27.78 27.52
N LYS A 88 -15.07 -26.71 26.95
CA LYS A 88 -15.08 -25.36 27.56
C LYS A 88 -16.21 -24.51 27.00
N ARG A 89 -17.01 -23.90 27.89
CA ARG A 89 -18.09 -22.98 27.50
C ARG A 89 -17.51 -21.70 26.86
N VAL A 90 -18.08 -21.28 25.74
CA VAL A 90 -17.71 -20.03 25.06
C VAL A 90 -18.80 -18.98 25.32
N ASN A 91 -18.41 -17.71 25.51
CA ASN A 91 -19.34 -16.64 25.89
C ASN A 91 -20.36 -16.33 24.76
N HIS A 92 -21.60 -16.06 25.16
CA HIS A 92 -22.75 -15.83 24.29
C HIS A 92 -22.55 -14.60 23.38
N ARG A 93 -22.06 -14.82 22.16
CA ARG A 93 -22.25 -13.91 21.02
C ARG A 93 -22.89 -14.71 19.88
N LYS A 94 -23.60 -14.03 18.98
CA LYS A 94 -24.27 -14.63 17.81
C LYS A 94 -23.33 -15.49 16.95
N VAL A 95 -22.00 -15.30 17.06
CA VAL A 95 -20.96 -16.05 16.36
C VAL A 95 -19.91 -16.53 17.36
N VAL A 96 -19.59 -17.82 17.36
CA VAL A 96 -18.55 -18.44 18.19
C VAL A 96 -17.28 -18.59 17.36
N LYS A 97 -16.14 -18.04 17.81
CA LYS A 97 -14.84 -18.11 17.14
C LYS A 97 -13.89 -19.07 17.87
N VAL A 98 -13.23 -19.97 17.14
CA VAL A 98 -12.24 -20.94 17.68
C VAL A 98 -10.93 -20.81 16.90
N GLU A 99 -9.82 -20.63 17.61
CA GLU A 99 -8.45 -20.67 17.06
C GLU A 99 -7.83 -22.06 17.24
N VAL A 100 -7.19 -22.59 16.20
CA VAL A 100 -6.54 -23.91 16.23
C VAL A 100 -5.09 -23.82 15.73
N PRO A 101 -4.08 -24.25 16.53
CA PRO A 101 -2.67 -23.97 16.29
C PRO A 101 -1.84 -25.03 15.52
N SER A 102 -2.44 -26.07 14.90
CA SER A 102 -1.63 -27.08 14.17
C SER A 102 -2.31 -27.73 12.96
N SER A 103 -1.47 -28.35 12.10
CA SER A 103 -1.81 -28.90 10.77
C SER A 103 -2.72 -30.14 10.75
N LYS A 104 -2.93 -30.80 11.90
CA LYS A 104 -3.98 -31.81 12.10
C LYS A 104 -4.58 -31.72 13.49
N VAL A 105 -5.82 -31.26 13.62
CA VAL A 105 -6.51 -31.19 14.92
C VAL A 105 -7.93 -31.70 14.85
N ARG A 106 -8.31 -32.45 15.88
CA ARG A 106 -9.69 -32.83 16.16
C ARG A 106 -10.34 -31.79 17.08
N VAL A 107 -11.33 -31.06 16.58
CA VAL A 107 -12.10 -30.08 17.38
C VAL A 107 -13.49 -30.64 17.67
N LYS A 108 -13.83 -30.78 18.95
CA LYS A 108 -15.16 -31.22 19.39
C LYS A 108 -16.03 -30.01 19.72
N ILE A 109 -17.22 -29.94 19.14
CA ILE A 109 -18.18 -28.84 19.35
C ILE A 109 -19.49 -29.41 19.85
N ASP A 110 -19.87 -29.01 21.05
CA ASP A 110 -21.14 -29.41 21.67
C ASP A 110 -22.12 -28.24 21.62
N VAL A 111 -23.28 -28.44 20.99
CA VAL A 111 -24.35 -27.44 20.92
C VAL A 111 -25.51 -27.88 21.83
N ALA A 112 -25.82 -27.05 22.83
CA ALA A 112 -26.84 -27.33 23.82
C ALA A 112 -27.96 -26.29 23.79
N THR A 113 -29.21 -26.76 23.72
CA THR A 113 -30.40 -25.91 23.85
C THR A 113 -30.81 -25.78 25.33
N PRO A 114 -31.72 -24.86 25.70
CA PRO A 114 -32.23 -24.75 27.07
C PRO A 114 -32.86 -26.04 27.63
N LYS A 115 -33.17 -27.04 26.79
CA LYS A 115 -33.73 -28.35 27.19
C LYS A 115 -32.69 -29.48 27.33
N GLY A 116 -31.40 -29.24 27.07
CA GLY A 116 -30.32 -30.23 27.20
C GLY A 116 -29.30 -30.18 26.05
N ILE A 117 -28.18 -30.90 26.21
CA ILE A 117 -27.19 -31.15 25.13
C ILE A 117 -27.87 -32.04 24.11
N LYS A 118 -27.88 -31.63 22.84
CA LYS A 118 -28.59 -32.37 21.80
C LYS A 118 -27.64 -33.04 20.81
N ASP A 119 -26.55 -32.38 20.39
CA ASP A 119 -25.60 -32.94 19.43
C ASP A 119 -24.14 -32.56 19.70
N THR A 120 -23.24 -33.47 19.30
CA THR A 120 -21.78 -33.33 19.32
C THR A 120 -21.25 -33.44 17.89
N TYR A 121 -20.47 -32.44 17.46
CA TYR A 121 -19.77 -32.45 16.18
C TYR A 121 -18.28 -32.65 16.40
N THR A 122 -17.65 -33.49 15.57
CA THR A 122 -16.20 -33.68 15.56
C THR A 122 -15.66 -33.17 14.22
N LEU A 123 -14.88 -32.10 14.24
CA LEU A 123 -14.17 -31.58 13.08
C LEU A 123 -12.77 -32.15 13.02
N PHE A 124 -12.40 -32.71 11.87
CA PHE A 124 -11.03 -33.05 11.51
C PHE A 124 -10.52 -31.96 10.60
N VAL A 125 -9.56 -31.17 11.08
CA VAL A 125 -8.91 -30.16 10.25
C VAL A 125 -7.61 -30.73 9.73
N GLU A 126 -7.44 -30.82 8.42
CA GLU A 126 -6.17 -31.11 7.76
C GLU A 126 -5.82 -29.95 6.80
N LYS A 127 -4.75 -29.20 7.12
CA LYS A 127 -4.19 -28.21 6.19
C LYS A 127 -3.45 -29.00 5.11
N GLY A 128 -4.00 -29.06 3.90
CA GLY A 128 -3.25 -29.59 2.76
C GLY A 128 -2.50 -28.47 2.01
N PRO A 129 -1.85 -28.83 0.89
CA PRO A 129 -0.97 -27.92 0.14
C PRO A 129 -1.69 -26.66 -0.34
N ASP A 130 -1.04 -25.52 -0.20
CA ASP A 130 -1.54 -24.21 -0.60
C ASP A 130 -1.20 -23.94 -2.07
N TYR A 131 -2.19 -24.14 -2.94
CA TYR A 131 -2.12 -23.90 -4.38
C TYR A 131 -2.69 -22.53 -4.79
N ASP A 132 -3.04 -21.67 -3.82
CA ASP A 132 -3.56 -20.34 -4.10
C ASP A 132 -2.42 -19.39 -4.49
N LEU A 133 -2.66 -18.62 -5.54
CA LEU A 133 -1.71 -17.64 -6.03
C LEU A 133 -1.62 -16.47 -5.04
N LYS A 134 -0.43 -15.92 -4.86
CA LYS A 134 -0.19 -14.82 -3.91
C LYS A 134 -0.28 -13.47 -4.62
N ASP A 135 -0.60 -12.43 -3.87
CA ASP A 135 -0.64 -11.05 -4.35
C ASP A 135 -1.41 -10.85 -5.66
N VAL A 136 -2.57 -11.51 -5.79
CA VAL A 136 -3.43 -11.37 -6.97
C VAL A 136 -3.99 -9.95 -7.02
N THR A 137 -3.43 -9.14 -7.92
CA THR A 137 -3.65 -7.70 -7.98
C THR A 137 -4.21 -7.32 -9.33
N LEU A 138 -5.29 -6.55 -9.33
CA LEU A 138 -5.88 -6.02 -10.56
C LEU A 138 -5.35 -4.61 -10.87
N PHE A 139 -4.72 -4.46 -12.03
CA PHE A 139 -4.25 -3.18 -12.55
C PHE A 139 -5.20 -2.64 -13.62
N GLN A 140 -5.32 -1.31 -13.69
CA GLN A 140 -6.03 -0.60 -14.75
C GLN A 140 -5.06 0.37 -15.46
N ASN A 141 -4.80 0.10 -16.73
CA ASN A 141 -3.87 0.80 -17.61
C ASN A 141 -4.63 1.51 -18.74
N GLY A 142 -5.59 2.36 -18.37
CA GLY A 142 -6.47 3.05 -19.31
C GLY A 142 -7.65 3.72 -18.59
N ASP A 143 -8.63 4.17 -19.35
CA ASP A 143 -9.85 4.77 -18.78
C ASP A 143 -10.81 3.74 -18.17
N GLY A 144 -10.50 2.44 -18.33
CA GLY A 144 -11.26 1.33 -17.75
C GLY A 144 -12.53 1.03 -18.54
N SER A 145 -12.58 1.42 -19.81
CA SER A 145 -13.76 1.22 -20.66
C SER A 145 -13.78 -0.14 -21.35
N VAL A 146 -12.64 -0.80 -21.47
CA VAL A 146 -12.48 -2.09 -22.15
C VAL A 146 -11.69 -3.08 -21.29
N ILE A 147 -11.79 -4.38 -21.57
CA ILE A 147 -11.16 -5.42 -20.73
C ILE A 147 -9.63 -5.40 -20.86
N GLU A 148 -9.14 -4.90 -22.00
CA GLU A 148 -7.73 -4.73 -22.33
C GLU A 148 -7.05 -3.65 -21.47
N ASP A 149 -7.82 -2.73 -20.89
CA ASP A 149 -7.31 -1.78 -19.92
C ASP A 149 -6.97 -2.48 -18.60
N TYR A 150 -7.46 -3.70 -18.37
CA TYR A 150 -7.23 -4.43 -17.12
C TYR A 150 -6.17 -5.51 -17.28
N GLN A 151 -5.32 -5.61 -16.26
CA GLN A 151 -4.30 -6.64 -16.16
C GLN A 151 -4.37 -7.30 -14.77
N LEU A 152 -4.09 -8.60 -14.70
CA LEU A 152 -4.06 -9.34 -13.44
C LEU A 152 -2.63 -9.80 -13.13
N GLY A 153 -2.01 -9.19 -12.14
CA GLY A 153 -0.74 -9.64 -11.58
C GLY A 153 -0.97 -10.68 -10.51
N PHE A 154 -0.04 -11.64 -10.39
CA PHE A 154 -0.03 -12.60 -9.29
C PHE A 154 1.36 -13.24 -9.17
N GLN A 155 1.68 -13.70 -7.97
CA GLN A 155 2.87 -14.50 -7.65
C GLN A 155 2.51 -15.98 -7.53
N LYS A 156 3.55 -16.83 -7.61
CA LYS A 156 3.42 -18.29 -7.50
C LYS A 156 2.79 -18.69 -6.16
N ALA A 157 2.09 -19.83 -6.18
CA ALA A 157 1.60 -20.46 -4.97
C ALA A 157 2.76 -21.06 -4.15
N GLU A 158 2.54 -21.28 -2.85
CA GLU A 158 3.53 -21.91 -1.95
C GLU A 158 3.87 -23.32 -2.44
N VAL A 159 2.89 -24.03 -3.02
CA VAL A 159 3.08 -25.34 -3.63
C VAL A 159 2.88 -25.27 -5.14
N MET A 160 3.93 -25.64 -5.88
CA MET A 160 3.94 -25.68 -7.35
C MET A 160 3.96 -27.10 -7.93
N GLU A 161 4.15 -28.13 -7.09
CA GLU A 161 4.13 -29.52 -7.54
C GLU A 161 2.75 -29.89 -8.10
N GLY A 162 2.68 -30.43 -9.31
CA GLY A 162 1.43 -30.82 -9.96
C GLY A 162 0.70 -29.68 -10.70
N VAL A 163 1.12 -28.42 -10.53
CA VAL A 163 0.58 -27.28 -11.29
C VAL A 163 1.07 -27.35 -12.75
N LYS A 164 0.14 -27.26 -13.70
CA LYS A 164 0.40 -27.34 -15.16
C LYS A 164 0.20 -26.02 -15.88
N ALA A 165 -0.66 -25.15 -15.36
CA ALA A 165 -0.92 -23.82 -15.93
C ALA A 165 -1.56 -22.89 -14.88
N TYR A 166 -1.56 -21.60 -15.18
CA TYR A 166 -2.42 -20.61 -14.53
C TYR A 166 -3.62 -20.30 -15.41
N LEU A 167 -4.76 -19.98 -14.78
CA LEU A 167 -5.97 -19.53 -15.42
C LEU A 167 -6.30 -18.12 -14.94
N MET A 168 -6.80 -17.30 -15.85
CA MET A 168 -7.27 -15.95 -15.58
C MET A 168 -8.67 -15.75 -16.17
N PHE A 169 -9.58 -15.23 -15.37
CA PHE A 169 -10.95 -14.97 -15.80
C PHE A 169 -11.62 -13.96 -14.88
N TYR A 170 -12.79 -13.48 -15.29
CA TYR A 170 -13.58 -12.54 -14.52
C TYR A 170 -15.06 -12.92 -14.54
N SER A 171 -15.81 -12.43 -13.55
CA SER A 171 -17.24 -12.73 -13.39
C SER A 171 -17.98 -11.65 -12.62
N LYS A 172 -19.24 -11.38 -12.96
CA LYS A 172 -20.18 -10.63 -12.09
C LYS A 172 -20.58 -11.40 -10.83
N LYS A 173 -20.25 -12.69 -10.76
CA LYS A 173 -20.57 -13.53 -9.59
C LYS A 173 -19.43 -13.50 -8.58
N ASP A 174 -19.83 -13.63 -7.32
CA ASP A 174 -18.91 -13.69 -6.19
C ASP A 174 -18.02 -14.94 -6.23
N PHE A 175 -16.98 -14.93 -5.40
CA PHE A 175 -15.98 -15.99 -5.37
C PHE A 175 -16.57 -17.39 -5.23
N TYR A 176 -17.60 -17.58 -4.39
CA TYR A 176 -18.13 -18.90 -4.11
C TYR A 176 -18.92 -19.46 -5.28
N GLU A 177 -19.74 -18.63 -5.94
CA GLU A 177 -20.45 -19.03 -7.16
C GLU A 177 -19.46 -19.41 -8.28
N VAL A 178 -18.36 -18.67 -8.39
CA VAL A 178 -17.30 -18.92 -9.39
C VAL A 178 -16.49 -20.16 -9.06
N TRP A 179 -16.11 -20.35 -7.80
CA TRP A 179 -15.38 -21.52 -7.32
C TRP A 179 -16.18 -22.80 -7.56
N ASP A 180 -17.46 -22.80 -7.17
CA ASP A 180 -18.37 -23.92 -7.41
C ASP A 180 -18.53 -24.21 -8.90
N TYR A 181 -18.58 -23.17 -9.74
CA TYR A 181 -18.64 -23.35 -11.18
C TYR A 181 -17.37 -24.02 -11.70
N MET A 182 -16.20 -23.47 -11.36
CA MET A 182 -14.90 -23.94 -11.83
C MET A 182 -14.57 -25.36 -11.36
N ASN A 183 -14.89 -25.72 -10.12
CA ASN A 183 -14.65 -27.06 -9.56
C ASN A 183 -15.54 -28.16 -10.14
N ARG A 184 -16.66 -27.80 -10.77
CA ARG A 184 -17.51 -28.78 -11.46
C ARG A 184 -17.06 -29.06 -12.89
N LEU A 185 -16.14 -28.27 -13.43
CA LEU A 185 -15.63 -28.47 -14.78
C LEU A 185 -14.57 -29.57 -14.81
N THR A 186 -14.70 -30.52 -15.73
CA THR A 186 -13.60 -31.45 -16.04
C THR A 186 -12.49 -30.70 -16.78
N PRO A 187 -11.25 -31.23 -16.82
CA PRO A 187 -10.19 -30.66 -17.64
C PRO A 187 -10.60 -30.41 -19.10
N GLU A 188 -11.37 -31.33 -19.71
CA GLU A 188 -11.88 -31.14 -21.08
C GLU A 188 -12.88 -29.99 -21.19
N GLN A 189 -13.69 -29.75 -20.15
CA GLN A 189 -14.64 -28.63 -20.12
C GLN A 189 -13.93 -27.30 -19.88
N ILE A 190 -12.85 -27.28 -19.09
CA ILE A 190 -11.98 -26.11 -18.95
C ILE A 190 -11.33 -25.80 -20.30
N GLU A 191 -10.81 -26.81 -21.01
CA GLU A 191 -10.23 -26.64 -22.35
C GLU A 191 -11.26 -26.12 -23.38
N GLN A 192 -12.55 -26.48 -23.26
CA GLN A 192 -13.62 -25.91 -24.10
C GLN A 192 -13.87 -24.41 -23.86
N HIS A 193 -13.43 -23.88 -22.72
CA HIS A 193 -13.55 -22.47 -22.36
C HIS A 193 -12.31 -21.63 -22.74
N LEU A 194 -11.28 -22.29 -23.29
CA LEU A 194 -10.05 -21.69 -23.84
C LEU A 194 -10.13 -21.60 -25.37
N THR A 195 -9.55 -20.59 -26.01
CA THR A 195 -9.44 -20.58 -27.49
C THR A 195 -8.35 -21.48 -28.03
N SER A 196 -8.75 -22.25 -29.05
CA SER A 196 -7.89 -22.61 -30.19
C SER A 196 -7.94 -21.51 -31.27
N ARG A 197 -6.85 -21.37 -32.04
CA ARG A 197 -6.42 -20.18 -32.80
C ARG A 197 -7.17 -19.85 -34.11
N GLU A 198 -8.38 -20.34 -34.36
CA GLU A 198 -9.06 -20.12 -35.65
C GLU A 198 -10.43 -19.43 -35.51
N GLU A 199 -10.65 -18.40 -36.35
CA GLU A 199 -11.91 -17.67 -36.61
C GLU A 199 -12.29 -16.46 -35.72
N GLY A 200 -11.50 -15.39 -35.80
CA GLY A 200 -11.99 -14.02 -36.10
C GLY A 200 -12.91 -13.24 -35.13
N GLU A 201 -13.56 -13.85 -34.16
CA GLU A 201 -14.32 -13.19 -33.09
C GLU A 201 -14.09 -13.93 -31.75
N ASN A 202 -13.23 -13.39 -30.89
CA ASN A 202 -12.92 -13.99 -29.59
C ASN A 202 -14.12 -13.89 -28.63
N LYS A 203 -14.50 -15.01 -28.00
CA LYS A 203 -15.47 -15.09 -26.88
C LYS A 203 -14.95 -16.00 -25.76
N ASP A 204 -13.65 -15.92 -25.50
CA ASP A 204 -12.98 -16.73 -24.48
C ASP A 204 -13.59 -16.48 -23.11
N LYS A 205 -13.79 -17.54 -22.35
CA LYS A 205 -14.21 -17.42 -20.94
C LYS A 205 -13.02 -17.41 -20.00
N ILE A 206 -11.94 -18.11 -20.37
CA ILE A 206 -10.76 -18.31 -19.55
C ILE A 206 -9.52 -18.04 -20.41
N TYR A 207 -8.55 -17.32 -19.84
CA TYR A 207 -7.21 -17.20 -20.40
C TYR A 207 -6.25 -18.15 -19.65
N LYS A 208 -5.60 -19.06 -20.38
CA LYS A 208 -4.63 -20.02 -19.83
C LYS A 208 -3.20 -19.59 -20.12
N ILE A 209 -2.37 -19.57 -19.09
CA ILE A 209 -0.94 -19.30 -19.14
C ILE A 209 -0.20 -20.60 -18.81
N SER A 210 0.34 -21.25 -19.83
CA SER A 210 1.06 -22.53 -19.69
C SER A 210 2.54 -22.35 -19.36
N ASN A 211 3.10 -21.15 -19.54
CA ASN A 211 4.46 -20.87 -19.11
C ASN A 211 4.43 -20.38 -17.66
N LEU A 212 4.81 -21.24 -16.72
CA LEU A 212 4.74 -20.97 -15.29
C LEU A 212 5.76 -19.91 -14.81
N SER A 213 6.62 -19.38 -15.69
CA SER A 213 7.49 -18.25 -15.36
C SER A 213 6.75 -16.92 -15.23
N TYR A 214 5.53 -16.79 -15.75
CA TYR A 214 4.73 -15.54 -15.79
C TYR A 214 3.95 -15.23 -14.49
N ALA A 215 4.19 -15.98 -13.42
CA ALA A 215 3.67 -15.67 -12.08
C ALA A 215 4.73 -14.84 -11.31
N ASP A 216 5.01 -13.66 -11.84
CA ASP A 216 6.11 -12.77 -11.47
C ASP A 216 5.60 -11.34 -11.14
N GLY A 217 4.28 -11.20 -10.91
CA GLY A 217 3.64 -9.92 -10.59
C GLY A 217 3.51 -8.94 -11.76
N VAL A 218 4.05 -9.26 -12.94
CA VAL A 218 3.90 -8.43 -14.14
C VAL A 218 2.47 -8.63 -14.66
N GLY A 219 1.61 -7.62 -14.51
CA GLY A 219 0.18 -7.70 -14.83
C GLY A 219 -0.11 -8.38 -16.17
N ASN A 220 -0.73 -9.57 -16.11
CA ASN A 220 -1.09 -10.31 -17.32
C ASN A 220 -2.34 -9.66 -17.94
N THR A 221 -2.29 -9.30 -19.22
CA THR A 221 -3.42 -8.61 -19.86
C THR A 221 -4.53 -9.61 -20.18
N PHE A 222 -5.77 -9.29 -19.81
CA PHE A 222 -6.92 -10.03 -20.30
C PHE A 222 -7.00 -9.95 -21.83
N ARG A 223 -7.56 -10.97 -22.48
CA ARG A 223 -7.61 -10.98 -23.95
C ARG A 223 -8.72 -10.09 -24.47
N SER A 224 -8.44 -9.45 -25.62
CA SER A 224 -9.46 -8.71 -26.35
C SER A 224 -10.65 -9.61 -26.70
N GLY A 225 -11.85 -9.16 -26.34
CA GLY A 225 -13.11 -9.88 -26.53
C GLY A 225 -13.40 -11.01 -25.52
N GLN A 226 -12.61 -11.16 -24.46
CA GLN A 226 -12.93 -12.12 -23.38
C GLN A 226 -14.33 -11.82 -22.81
N VAL A 227 -15.04 -12.87 -22.40
CA VAL A 227 -16.41 -12.81 -21.85
C VAL A 227 -16.42 -13.37 -20.43
N ASP A 228 -17.44 -12.97 -19.66
CA ASP A 228 -17.66 -13.43 -18.30
C ASP A 228 -17.75 -14.96 -18.21
N VAL A 229 -16.97 -15.55 -17.30
CA VAL A 229 -16.73 -17.01 -17.24
C VAL A 229 -18.01 -17.81 -17.02
N ILE A 230 -18.97 -17.28 -16.26
CA ILE A 230 -20.24 -17.93 -15.97
C ILE A 230 -21.27 -17.55 -17.03
N THR A 231 -21.55 -16.26 -17.17
CA THR A 231 -22.67 -15.75 -17.98
C THR A 231 -22.42 -15.82 -19.48
N GLY A 232 -21.16 -15.89 -19.91
CA GLY A 232 -20.75 -15.90 -21.32
C GLY A 232 -21.06 -14.61 -22.06
N LYS A 233 -21.29 -13.51 -21.33
CA LYS A 233 -21.58 -12.19 -21.89
C LYS A 233 -20.30 -11.35 -21.96
N PRO A 234 -20.14 -10.51 -22.99
CA PRO A 234 -19.02 -9.58 -23.04
C PRO A 234 -19.04 -8.64 -21.85
N LEU A 235 -17.86 -8.12 -21.54
CA LEU A 235 -17.68 -7.05 -20.60
C LEU A 235 -18.62 -5.88 -20.98
N ASN A 236 -19.42 -5.43 -20.01
CA ASN A 236 -20.37 -4.33 -20.13
C ASN A 236 -20.37 -3.55 -18.83
N VAL A 237 -21.09 -2.44 -18.80
CA VAL A 237 -21.32 -1.64 -17.59
C VAL A 237 -21.57 -2.49 -16.33
N GLY A 238 -20.79 -2.22 -15.28
CA GLY A 238 -20.91 -2.81 -13.95
C GLY A 238 -19.60 -3.35 -13.39
N ASP A 239 -19.67 -3.85 -12.16
CA ASP A 239 -18.53 -4.42 -11.44
C ASP A 239 -18.38 -5.92 -11.70
N TYR A 240 -17.13 -6.35 -11.87
CA TYR A 240 -16.75 -7.74 -12.05
C TYR A 240 -15.58 -8.07 -11.13
N HIS A 241 -15.62 -9.25 -10.56
CA HIS A 241 -14.52 -9.83 -9.82
C HIS A 241 -13.55 -10.48 -10.81
N ALA A 242 -12.26 -10.22 -10.63
CA ALA A 242 -11.20 -10.87 -11.39
C ALA A 242 -10.59 -12.00 -10.55
N TYR A 243 -10.22 -13.10 -11.19
CA TYR A 243 -9.73 -14.30 -10.53
C TYR A 243 -8.52 -14.87 -11.26
N ALA A 244 -7.58 -15.38 -10.47
CA ALA A 244 -6.48 -16.21 -10.95
C ALA A 244 -6.57 -17.60 -10.29
N ALA A 245 -6.26 -18.66 -11.03
CA ALA A 245 -6.33 -20.03 -10.51
C ALA A 245 -5.14 -20.89 -10.98
N THR A 246 -4.77 -21.88 -10.19
CA THR A 246 -3.81 -22.93 -10.58
C THR A 246 -4.56 -24.12 -11.16
N LEU A 247 -4.10 -24.65 -12.29
CA LEU A 247 -4.68 -25.82 -12.96
C LEU A 247 -3.73 -27.02 -12.87
N GLY A 248 -4.22 -28.16 -12.39
CA GLY A 248 -3.53 -29.45 -12.34
C GLY A 248 -4.01 -30.43 -13.42
N GLU A 249 -3.64 -31.70 -13.29
CA GLU A 249 -4.07 -32.77 -14.23
C GLU A 249 -5.58 -33.04 -14.13
N ASP A 250 -6.14 -32.97 -12.93
CA ASP A 250 -7.53 -33.35 -12.65
C ASP A 250 -8.50 -32.16 -12.55
N GLY A 251 -8.01 -30.92 -12.65
CA GLY A 251 -8.83 -29.71 -12.55
C GLY A 251 -8.15 -28.56 -11.80
N VAL A 252 -8.95 -27.58 -11.36
CA VAL A 252 -8.46 -26.43 -10.59
C VAL A 252 -7.96 -26.89 -9.21
N LEU A 253 -6.75 -26.47 -8.84
CA LEU A 253 -6.09 -26.82 -7.58
C LEU A 253 -6.26 -25.75 -6.50
N GLY A 254 -6.25 -24.47 -6.91
CA GLY A 254 -6.45 -23.29 -6.06
C GLY A 254 -6.94 -22.11 -6.89
N MET A 255 -7.61 -21.14 -6.26
CA MET A 255 -8.17 -19.95 -6.91
C MET A 255 -8.22 -18.78 -5.94
N THR A 256 -7.84 -17.62 -6.43
CA THR A 256 -7.74 -16.40 -5.65
C THR A 256 -8.44 -15.26 -6.39
N GLU A 257 -9.27 -14.52 -5.68
CA GLU A 257 -9.86 -13.27 -6.16
C GLU A 257 -8.84 -12.15 -6.07
N ALA A 258 -8.88 -11.23 -7.03
CA ALA A 258 -8.07 -10.03 -7.01
C ALA A 258 -8.43 -9.10 -5.85
N ASP A 259 -7.48 -8.25 -5.46
CA ASP A 259 -7.65 -7.22 -4.43
C ASP A 259 -8.67 -6.12 -4.80
N ARG A 260 -9.00 -5.98 -6.09
CA ARG A 260 -9.94 -4.99 -6.64
C ARG A 260 -10.85 -5.61 -7.70
N THR A 261 -11.96 -4.92 -7.98
CA THR A 261 -12.90 -5.27 -9.04
C THR A 261 -12.61 -4.54 -10.34
N ILE A 262 -12.90 -5.17 -11.47
CA ILE A 262 -13.00 -4.51 -12.77
C ILE A 262 -14.31 -3.73 -12.77
N SER A 263 -14.26 -2.40 -12.91
CA SER A 263 -15.44 -1.54 -12.88
C SER A 263 -15.59 -0.81 -14.20
N ILE A 264 -16.52 -1.29 -15.03
CA ILE A 264 -16.81 -0.67 -16.33
C ILE A 264 -17.88 0.38 -16.16
N ASN A 265 -17.46 1.61 -16.40
CA ASN A 265 -18.20 2.80 -16.04
C ASN A 265 -19.22 3.17 -17.13
N PRO A 266 -20.52 3.31 -16.82
CA PRO A 266 -21.54 3.76 -17.77
C PRO A 266 -21.54 5.28 -18.01
N TYR A 267 -20.40 5.95 -17.85
CA TYR A 267 -20.33 7.39 -17.72
C TYR A 267 -19.07 7.96 -18.41
N PRO A 268 -19.00 9.27 -18.67
CA PRO A 268 -18.09 9.83 -19.66
C PRO A 268 -16.63 9.68 -19.24
N THR A 269 -15.72 9.52 -20.20
CA THR A 269 -14.27 9.40 -19.94
C THR A 269 -13.51 10.60 -20.53
N ASN A 270 -12.20 10.69 -20.28
CA ASN A 270 -11.34 11.78 -20.77
C ASN A 270 -11.87 13.19 -20.48
N VAL A 271 -12.35 13.42 -19.26
CA VAL A 271 -12.83 14.73 -18.83
C VAL A 271 -11.64 15.68 -18.72
N GLU A 272 -11.50 16.59 -19.67
CA GLU A 272 -10.41 17.56 -19.76
C GLU A 272 -10.92 18.97 -19.50
N LEU A 273 -10.28 19.67 -18.58
CA LEU A 273 -10.55 21.07 -18.29
C LEU A 273 -9.67 21.98 -19.16
N LEU A 274 -10.29 22.97 -19.77
CA LEU A 274 -9.67 24.01 -20.59
C LEU A 274 -9.96 25.39 -19.99
N GLY A 275 -9.09 26.36 -20.28
CA GLY A 275 -9.26 27.75 -19.87
C GLY A 275 -8.51 28.14 -18.59
N SER A 276 -8.61 29.43 -18.23
CA SER A 276 -7.98 30.00 -17.04
C SER A 276 -8.64 31.32 -16.61
N GLY A 277 -8.41 31.74 -15.37
CA GLY A 277 -8.83 33.04 -14.84
C GLY A 277 -9.76 32.95 -13.64
N GLY A 278 -10.29 34.10 -13.21
CA GLY A 278 -11.05 34.25 -11.96
C GLY A 278 -12.56 34.05 -12.07
N LYS A 279 -13.07 33.60 -13.21
CA LYS A 279 -14.51 33.39 -13.45
C LYS A 279 -14.77 32.02 -14.04
N ILE A 280 -15.88 31.39 -13.64
CA ILE A 280 -16.19 30.01 -14.05
C ILE A 280 -16.48 29.92 -15.56
N GLU A 281 -17.05 30.97 -16.15
CA GLU A 281 -17.32 31.04 -17.59
C GLU A 281 -16.05 31.08 -18.47
N ASN A 282 -14.88 31.34 -17.88
CA ASN A 282 -13.61 31.28 -18.60
C ASN A 282 -13.09 29.85 -18.77
N TYR A 283 -13.74 28.89 -18.12
CA TYR A 283 -13.40 27.48 -18.21
C TYR A 283 -14.42 26.73 -19.06
N SER A 284 -13.96 25.68 -19.70
CA SER A 284 -14.79 24.74 -20.45
C SER A 284 -14.25 23.33 -20.27
N VAL A 285 -15.09 22.34 -20.55
CA VAL A 285 -14.74 20.93 -20.43
C VAL A 285 -14.96 20.23 -21.76
N THR A 286 -14.01 19.39 -22.16
CA THR A 286 -14.19 18.37 -23.20
C THR A 286 -14.23 17.00 -22.53
N PHE A 287 -14.98 16.06 -23.10
CA PHE A 287 -15.03 14.69 -22.60
C PHE A 287 -15.48 13.72 -23.70
N LYS A 288 -15.12 12.46 -23.56
CA LYS A 288 -15.61 11.36 -24.39
C LYS A 288 -16.93 10.86 -23.82
N GLN A 289 -17.97 10.87 -24.63
CA GLN A 289 -19.28 10.33 -24.27
C GLN A 289 -19.18 8.82 -24.00
N ALA A 290 -19.98 8.35 -23.04
CA ALA A 290 -20.12 6.92 -22.77
C ALA A 290 -20.89 6.23 -23.89
N ASP A 291 -20.40 5.08 -24.33
CA ASP A 291 -21.08 4.22 -25.32
C ASP A 291 -22.12 3.33 -24.62
N ASP A 292 -23.15 3.95 -24.04
CA ASP A 292 -24.30 3.28 -23.43
C ASP A 292 -25.60 3.97 -23.88
N GLU A 293 -26.45 3.23 -24.59
CA GLU A 293 -27.75 3.71 -25.09
C GLU A 293 -28.69 4.20 -23.98
N LYS A 294 -28.41 3.85 -22.71
CA LYS A 294 -29.17 4.36 -21.56
C LYS A 294 -28.83 5.80 -21.23
N VAL A 295 -27.71 6.33 -21.69
CA VAL A 295 -27.32 7.72 -21.42
C VAL A 295 -28.23 8.63 -22.21
N THR A 296 -29.02 9.44 -21.49
CA THR A 296 -29.93 10.38 -22.15
C THR A 296 -29.31 11.75 -22.26
N HIS A 297 -28.63 12.23 -21.21
CA HIS A 297 -28.02 13.55 -21.11
C HIS A 297 -26.85 13.52 -20.12
N TYR A 298 -26.09 14.62 -20.06
CA TYR A 298 -25.02 14.80 -19.08
C TYR A 298 -25.27 16.03 -18.21
N PHE A 299 -24.66 16.06 -17.03
CA PHE A 299 -24.54 17.27 -16.23
C PHE A 299 -23.07 17.65 -16.03
N LEU A 300 -22.78 18.95 -16.13
CA LEU A 300 -21.49 19.54 -15.83
C LEU A 300 -21.53 20.26 -14.48
N PHE A 301 -20.69 19.82 -13.55
CA PHE A 301 -20.54 20.40 -12.21
C PHE A 301 -19.09 20.82 -11.95
N TYR A 302 -18.88 21.57 -10.88
CA TYR A 302 -17.54 21.74 -10.29
C TYR A 302 -17.63 21.75 -8.77
N SER A 303 -16.54 21.33 -8.11
CA SER A 303 -16.44 21.28 -6.65
C SER A 303 -15.00 21.34 -6.20
N SER A 304 -14.77 21.83 -4.97
CA SER A 304 -13.46 21.76 -4.32
C SER A 304 -13.17 20.40 -3.69
N LYS A 305 -14.16 19.50 -3.65
CA LYS A 305 -14.02 18.14 -3.13
C LYS A 305 -13.53 17.21 -4.24
N GLY A 306 -12.77 16.18 -3.86
CA GLY A 306 -12.35 15.07 -4.74
C GLY A 306 -13.48 14.09 -5.04
N LEU A 307 -13.22 13.12 -5.94
CA LEU A 307 -14.23 12.20 -6.49
C LEU A 307 -14.98 11.43 -5.39
N THR A 308 -14.26 10.81 -4.46
CA THR A 308 -14.82 10.00 -3.36
C THR A 308 -15.80 10.79 -2.48
N LYS A 309 -15.47 12.05 -2.15
CA LYS A 309 -16.34 12.94 -1.36
C LYS A 309 -17.60 13.41 -2.11
N LEU A 310 -17.62 13.36 -3.44
CA LEU A 310 -18.68 13.94 -4.26
C LEU A 310 -19.66 12.88 -4.76
N VAL A 311 -19.13 11.76 -5.24
CA VAL A 311 -19.92 10.69 -5.87
C VAL A 311 -20.76 9.97 -4.83
N GLU A 312 -20.21 9.61 -3.67
CA GLU A 312 -20.95 8.84 -2.66
C GLU A 312 -22.06 9.60 -1.88
N PRO A 313 -21.96 10.92 -1.61
CA PRO A 313 -23.00 11.63 -0.86
C PRO A 313 -23.96 12.49 -1.70
N ILE A 314 -23.53 13.02 -2.85
CA ILE A 314 -24.28 14.04 -3.59
C ILE A 314 -24.86 13.50 -4.90
N ILE A 315 -24.28 12.47 -5.49
CA ILE A 315 -24.71 11.98 -6.81
C ILE A 315 -25.26 10.54 -6.75
N SER A 316 -24.67 9.63 -5.97
CA SER A 316 -25.09 8.23 -5.91
C SER A 316 -26.42 7.98 -5.17
N GLY A 317 -26.83 8.91 -4.30
CA GLY A 317 -28.10 8.84 -3.55
C GLY A 317 -29.25 9.66 -4.15
N GLU A 318 -28.98 10.44 -5.19
CA GLU A 318 -29.93 11.37 -5.80
C GLU A 318 -30.55 10.78 -7.07
N ASN A 319 -31.85 10.97 -7.28
CA ASN A 319 -32.50 10.63 -8.54
C ASN A 319 -32.26 11.75 -9.58
N VAL A 320 -32.66 11.52 -10.83
CA VAL A 320 -32.49 12.52 -11.92
C VAL A 320 -33.12 13.87 -11.56
N GLU A 321 -34.29 13.85 -10.90
CA GLU A 321 -35.00 15.07 -10.45
C GLU A 321 -34.16 15.95 -9.52
N SER A 322 -33.32 15.35 -8.69
CA SER A 322 -32.41 16.08 -7.81
C SER A 322 -31.26 16.74 -8.56
N LEU A 323 -30.70 16.12 -9.60
CA LEU A 323 -29.69 16.77 -10.45
C LEU A 323 -30.30 17.92 -11.27
N GLU A 324 -31.52 17.75 -11.77
CA GLU A 324 -32.27 18.85 -12.39
C GLU A 324 -32.54 19.99 -11.41
N LYS A 325 -32.77 19.70 -10.12
CA LYS A 325 -32.89 20.74 -9.10
C LYS A 325 -31.57 21.49 -8.92
N LEU A 326 -30.43 20.81 -8.92
CA LEU A 326 -29.12 21.47 -8.87
C LEU A 326 -28.91 22.40 -10.08
N GLU A 327 -29.34 21.98 -11.28
CA GLU A 327 -29.31 22.83 -12.47
C GLU A 327 -30.21 24.08 -12.30
N ARG A 328 -31.45 23.91 -11.83
CA ARG A 328 -32.37 25.04 -11.55
C ARG A 328 -31.81 26.01 -10.50
N ASP A 329 -31.03 25.50 -9.55
CA ASP A 329 -30.35 26.29 -8.53
C ASP A 329 -29.02 26.91 -9.03
N ASN A 330 -28.70 26.77 -10.32
CA ASN A 330 -27.46 27.17 -10.98
C ASN A 330 -26.20 26.54 -10.35
N ARG A 331 -26.30 25.29 -9.88
CA ARG A 331 -25.21 24.50 -9.27
C ARG A 331 -24.67 23.42 -10.21
N GLY A 332 -25.31 23.24 -11.36
CA GLY A 332 -24.92 22.35 -12.45
C GLY A 332 -25.41 22.90 -13.78
N LYS A 333 -24.90 22.37 -14.88
CA LYS A 333 -25.40 22.68 -16.23
C LYS A 333 -25.82 21.39 -16.92
N LEU A 334 -27.08 21.34 -17.36
CA LEU A 334 -27.57 20.25 -18.22
C LEU A 334 -26.96 20.36 -19.61
N LEU A 335 -26.46 19.25 -20.13
CA LEU A 335 -25.87 19.11 -21.46
C LEU A 335 -26.64 18.05 -22.26
N SER A 336 -27.10 18.44 -23.44
CA SER A 336 -27.69 17.50 -24.40
C SER A 336 -26.60 16.74 -25.17
N LEU A 337 -26.93 15.54 -25.66
CA LEU A 337 -26.00 14.69 -26.44
C LEU A 337 -25.43 15.39 -27.68
N ASN A 338 -26.16 16.37 -28.22
CA ASN A 338 -25.74 17.17 -29.37
C ASN A 338 -24.71 18.26 -28.99
N GLU A 339 -24.71 18.71 -27.74
CA GLU A 339 -23.76 19.71 -27.23
C GLU A 339 -22.41 19.10 -26.86
N THR A 340 -22.32 17.77 -26.84
CA THR A 340 -21.18 17.01 -26.31
C THR A 340 -20.35 16.34 -27.41
N GLY A 341 -20.58 16.68 -28.68
CA GLY A 341 -19.83 16.16 -29.83
C GLY A 341 -18.57 16.98 -30.12
N ASN A 342 -17.42 16.55 -29.61
CA ASN A 342 -16.06 17.06 -29.88
C ASN A 342 -15.76 18.55 -29.62
N GLU A 343 -16.72 19.36 -29.20
CA GLU A 343 -16.54 20.78 -28.90
C GLU A 343 -16.46 21.04 -27.39
N PRO A 344 -15.60 21.98 -26.92
CA PRO A 344 -15.56 22.37 -25.52
C PRO A 344 -16.88 22.94 -25.02
N VAL A 345 -17.33 22.45 -23.87
CA VAL A 345 -18.57 22.89 -23.24
C VAL A 345 -18.27 23.79 -22.04
N SER A 346 -18.68 25.06 -22.10
CA SER A 346 -18.53 26.00 -20.99
C SER A 346 -19.51 25.72 -19.85
N PHE A 347 -19.11 26.09 -18.64
CA PHE A 347 -20.01 26.16 -17.47
C PHE A 347 -21.12 27.19 -17.66
N ALA A 348 -22.18 27.09 -16.86
CA ALA A 348 -23.22 28.11 -16.85
C ALA A 348 -22.69 29.45 -16.29
N PRO A 349 -23.14 30.61 -16.79
CA PRO A 349 -22.75 31.90 -16.24
C PRO A 349 -23.08 32.01 -14.74
N ASN A 350 -22.11 32.41 -13.92
CA ASN A 350 -22.22 32.48 -12.46
C ASN A 350 -22.63 31.14 -11.79
N GLN A 351 -22.35 29.99 -12.43
CA GLN A 351 -22.61 28.68 -11.84
C GLN A 351 -21.92 28.58 -10.47
N LYS A 352 -22.64 28.05 -9.49
CA LYS A 352 -22.14 27.73 -8.15
C LYS A 352 -21.55 26.33 -8.14
N THR A 353 -20.72 26.04 -7.14
CA THR A 353 -20.25 24.67 -6.89
C THR A 353 -21.45 23.75 -6.65
N ILE A 354 -21.22 22.44 -6.76
CA ILE A 354 -22.26 21.49 -6.42
C ILE A 354 -22.76 21.67 -4.97
N GLU A 355 -21.94 22.16 -4.05
CA GLU A 355 -22.30 22.47 -2.65
C GLU A 355 -23.15 23.74 -2.51
N GLY A 356 -23.20 24.59 -3.53
CA GLY A 356 -23.95 25.85 -3.52
C GLY A 356 -23.08 27.09 -3.25
N ASP A 357 -21.76 26.94 -3.21
CA ASP A 357 -20.82 28.03 -3.00
C ASP A 357 -20.53 28.76 -4.31
N THR A 358 -20.27 30.07 -4.25
CA THR A 358 -19.77 30.80 -5.41
C THR A 358 -18.29 30.52 -5.62
N LEU A 359 -17.83 30.49 -6.88
CA LEU A 359 -16.41 30.40 -7.19
C LEU A 359 -15.62 31.45 -6.38
N SER A 360 -14.66 30.97 -5.60
CA SER A 360 -13.82 31.76 -4.72
C SER A 360 -12.36 31.35 -4.90
N ASN A 361 -11.42 31.89 -4.14
CA ASN A 361 -10.03 31.46 -4.20
C ASN A 361 -9.91 30.00 -3.74
N GLY A 362 -9.47 29.13 -4.63
CA GLY A 362 -9.33 27.71 -4.33
C GLY A 362 -8.95 26.87 -5.54
N LEU A 363 -8.82 25.57 -5.31
CA LEU A 363 -8.71 24.55 -6.34
C LEU A 363 -10.05 23.85 -6.46
N TYR A 364 -10.53 23.67 -7.68
CA TYR A 364 -11.79 22.99 -7.96
C TYR A 364 -11.61 21.99 -9.10
N TYR A 365 -12.25 20.85 -8.98
CA TYR A 365 -12.37 19.87 -10.05
C TYR A 365 -13.66 20.07 -10.82
N ALA A 366 -13.62 19.83 -12.13
CA ALA A 366 -14.81 19.73 -12.95
C ALA A 366 -15.30 18.29 -12.97
N TYR A 367 -16.62 18.12 -13.04
CA TYR A 367 -17.25 16.81 -13.05
C TYR A 367 -18.25 16.72 -14.19
N VAL A 368 -18.24 15.58 -14.88
CA VAL A 368 -19.27 15.25 -15.86
C VAL A 368 -19.98 13.98 -15.41
N THR A 369 -21.30 14.09 -15.26
CA THR A 369 -22.16 13.02 -14.75
C THR A 369 -23.07 12.53 -15.86
N ALA A 370 -23.04 11.24 -16.18
CA ALA A 370 -24.01 10.61 -17.07
C ALA A 370 -25.26 10.19 -16.29
N VAL A 371 -26.42 10.38 -16.92
CA VAL A 371 -27.72 9.98 -16.39
C VAL A 371 -28.51 9.22 -17.44
N SER A 372 -29.37 8.30 -16.98
CA SER A 372 -30.47 7.76 -17.77
C SER A 372 -31.78 8.51 -17.50
N GLU A 373 -32.91 8.04 -18.04
CA GLU A 373 -34.23 8.58 -17.67
C GLU A 373 -34.55 8.45 -16.18
N GLU A 374 -34.03 7.42 -15.51
CA GLU A 374 -34.47 7.05 -14.15
C GLU A 374 -33.40 7.21 -13.08
N LYS A 375 -32.11 7.19 -13.44
CA LYS A 375 -31.02 7.22 -12.46
C LYS A 375 -29.74 7.84 -12.97
N VAL A 376 -28.88 8.21 -12.03
CA VAL A 376 -27.47 8.47 -12.28
C VAL A 376 -26.78 7.18 -12.71
N LEU A 377 -26.01 7.25 -13.79
CA LEU A 377 -25.19 6.16 -14.30
C LEU A 377 -23.78 6.24 -13.69
N GLY A 378 -23.20 7.43 -13.61
CA GLY A 378 -22.03 7.73 -12.80
C GLY A 378 -21.34 9.03 -13.22
N SER A 379 -20.17 9.31 -12.66
CA SER A 379 -19.48 10.60 -12.84
C SER A 379 -17.98 10.45 -12.99
N SER A 380 -17.41 11.27 -13.86
CA SER A 380 -15.96 11.42 -14.00
C SER A 380 -15.52 12.83 -13.66
N LYS A 381 -14.27 12.95 -13.25
CA LYS A 381 -13.65 14.20 -12.81
C LYS A 381 -12.54 14.62 -13.78
N SER A 382 -12.33 15.92 -13.93
CA SER A 382 -11.14 16.43 -14.59
C SER A 382 -9.88 16.20 -13.75
N ILE A 383 -8.81 15.77 -14.40
CA ILE A 383 -7.48 15.67 -13.78
C ILE A 383 -6.92 17.06 -13.49
N LYS A 384 -7.03 17.98 -14.46
CA LYS A 384 -6.70 19.40 -14.30
C LYS A 384 -7.73 20.10 -13.41
N MET A 385 -7.27 21.08 -12.65
CA MET A 385 -8.10 21.85 -11.71
C MET A 385 -8.31 23.28 -12.20
N ILE A 386 -9.51 23.80 -11.93
CA ILE A 386 -9.78 25.23 -11.91
C ILE A 386 -8.99 25.81 -10.74
N ASN A 387 -8.07 26.73 -11.04
CA ASN A 387 -7.28 27.40 -10.01
C ASN A 387 -7.54 28.90 -10.07
N THR A 388 -8.15 29.41 -9.02
CA THR A 388 -8.51 30.83 -8.85
C THR A 388 -7.67 31.52 -7.79
N ASN A 389 -6.73 30.81 -7.17
CA ASN A 389 -5.84 31.39 -6.19
C ASN A 389 -4.95 32.46 -6.84
N SER A 390 -4.61 33.47 -6.06
CA SER A 390 -3.53 34.39 -6.45
C SER A 390 -2.20 33.65 -6.49
N MET A 391 -1.30 34.08 -7.38
CA MET A 391 0.03 33.48 -7.48
C MET A 391 0.75 33.56 -6.11
N PRO A 392 1.21 32.43 -5.55
CA PRO A 392 1.97 32.43 -4.31
C PRO A 392 3.27 33.22 -4.50
N VAL A 393 3.68 33.94 -3.46
CA VAL A 393 4.96 34.67 -3.48
C VAL A 393 6.03 33.74 -2.89
N PRO A 394 7.10 33.41 -3.65
CA PRO A 394 8.25 32.67 -3.11
C PRO A 394 8.86 33.34 -1.89
N LEU A 395 9.38 32.55 -0.95
CA LEU A 395 10.18 33.07 0.16
C LEU A 395 11.59 33.40 -0.37
N GLU A 396 12.05 34.64 -0.20
CA GLU A 396 13.40 35.06 -0.65
C GLU A 396 14.53 34.41 0.15
N THR A 397 14.28 34.11 1.43
CA THR A 397 15.16 33.36 2.32
C THR A 397 14.27 32.64 3.34
N ILE A 398 14.52 31.35 3.57
CA ILE A 398 13.73 30.52 4.48
C ILE A 398 14.45 30.35 5.82
N GLY A 399 15.76 30.12 5.77
CA GLY A 399 16.63 30.01 6.93
C GLY A 399 18.08 30.36 6.60
N ASP A 400 18.96 30.25 7.59
CA ASP A 400 20.38 30.57 7.43
C ASP A 400 21.16 29.40 6.79
N GLY A 401 21.87 29.69 5.70
CA GLY A 401 22.76 28.73 5.03
C GLY A 401 22.02 27.69 4.19
N VAL A 402 22.66 26.54 3.98
CA VAL A 402 22.03 25.38 3.34
C VAL A 402 21.03 24.76 4.32
N GLY A 403 19.89 24.30 3.78
CA GLY A 403 18.81 23.69 4.53
C GLY A 403 19.16 22.36 5.18
N THR A 404 18.14 21.74 5.75
CA THR A 404 18.23 20.44 6.43
C THR A 404 17.49 19.38 5.63
N VAL A 405 18.08 18.19 5.48
CA VAL A 405 17.38 17.00 4.97
C VAL A 405 17.08 16.05 6.13
N LEU A 406 15.87 15.49 6.17
CA LEU A 406 15.40 14.61 7.26
C LEU A 406 14.77 13.32 6.70
N PRO A 407 15.57 12.40 6.13
CA PRO A 407 15.10 11.07 5.74
C PRO A 407 14.77 10.22 6.98
N ALA A 408 13.64 9.53 6.94
CA ALA A 408 13.17 8.63 7.99
C ALA A 408 12.80 7.23 7.46
N GLY A 409 13.01 6.22 8.31
CA GLY A 409 12.86 4.80 7.95
C GLY A 409 11.43 4.33 7.73
N GLY A 410 10.41 5.16 7.92
CA GLY A 410 8.99 4.77 7.86
C GLY A 410 8.35 4.71 9.24
N SER A 411 7.03 4.45 9.29
CA SER A 411 6.24 4.36 10.54
C SER A 411 6.45 5.55 11.49
N THR A 412 6.63 6.76 10.94
CA THR A 412 6.95 7.97 11.72
C THR A 412 5.75 8.60 12.42
N GLY A 413 4.53 8.10 12.17
CA GLY A 413 3.29 8.67 12.70
C GLY A 413 3.06 8.42 14.20
N ASP A 414 3.75 7.42 14.77
CA ASP A 414 3.53 6.95 16.14
C ASP A 414 4.13 7.88 17.20
N THR A 415 5.06 8.76 16.82
CA THR A 415 5.72 9.69 17.75
C THR A 415 5.80 11.11 17.21
N ASP A 416 5.88 12.08 18.12
CA ASP A 416 6.07 13.49 17.76
C ASP A 416 7.54 13.85 17.52
N ALA A 417 8.50 12.97 17.82
CA ALA A 417 9.94 13.29 17.75
C ALA A 417 10.35 13.74 16.35
N TYR A 418 9.92 13.01 15.32
CA TYR A 418 10.21 13.34 13.92
C TYR A 418 9.62 14.69 13.51
N PHE A 419 8.34 14.91 13.83
CA PHE A 419 7.65 16.16 13.50
C PHE A 419 8.22 17.36 14.27
N ASN A 420 8.63 17.16 15.52
CA ASN A 420 9.29 18.19 16.32
C ASN A 420 10.63 18.59 15.71
N ALA A 421 11.46 17.62 15.29
CA ALA A 421 12.71 17.90 14.59
C ALA A 421 12.49 18.70 13.30
N ILE A 422 11.46 18.36 12.51
CA ILE A 422 11.10 19.15 11.31
C ILE A 422 10.77 20.60 11.68
N ARG A 423 9.97 20.84 12.73
CA ARG A 423 9.61 22.21 13.15
C ARG A 423 10.80 22.98 13.70
N GLU A 424 11.62 22.33 14.52
CA GLU A 424 12.83 22.91 15.08
C GLU A 424 13.80 23.32 13.97
N ALA A 425 14.01 22.45 12.97
CA ALA A 425 14.83 22.74 11.81
C ALA A 425 14.25 23.88 10.93
N ALA A 426 12.93 23.98 10.82
CA ALA A 426 12.28 25.06 10.08
C ALA A 426 12.38 26.43 10.77
N GLY A 427 12.62 26.47 12.09
CA GLY A 427 12.94 27.69 12.82
C GLY A 427 11.81 28.72 12.98
N VAL A 428 10.56 28.37 12.61
CA VAL A 428 9.39 29.25 12.71
C VAL A 428 8.27 28.58 13.52
N GLU A 429 7.40 29.39 14.16
CA GLU A 429 6.37 28.89 15.08
C GLU A 429 5.38 27.93 14.40
N ARG A 430 4.92 28.29 13.20
CA ARG A 430 3.95 27.52 12.40
C ARG A 430 4.42 27.40 10.95
N PRO A 431 5.35 26.47 10.64
CA PRO A 431 5.91 26.36 9.31
C PRO A 431 4.86 25.92 8.29
N ARG A 432 4.87 26.59 7.13
CA ARG A 432 4.16 26.11 5.94
C ARG A 432 4.86 24.88 5.38
N ILE A 433 4.10 23.81 5.18
CA ILE A 433 4.62 22.51 4.74
C ILE A 433 3.92 22.04 3.47
N ALA A 434 4.67 21.91 2.38
CA ALA A 434 4.20 21.32 1.13
C ALA A 434 4.28 19.80 1.22
N ILE A 435 3.13 19.12 1.18
CA ILE A 435 3.04 17.67 1.33
C ILE A 435 2.88 17.03 -0.04
N PHE A 436 3.80 16.14 -0.38
CA PHE A 436 3.82 15.38 -1.62
C PHE A 436 3.41 13.93 -1.36
N ASN A 437 2.23 13.57 -1.87
CA ASN A 437 1.68 12.20 -1.84
C ASN A 437 1.90 11.47 -3.17
N SER A 438 2.84 11.91 -4.02
CA SER A 438 3.04 11.34 -5.36
C SER A 438 3.61 9.92 -5.38
N SER A 439 3.89 9.34 -4.21
CA SER A 439 4.23 7.92 -4.03
C SER A 439 3.00 6.99 -4.07
N ARG A 440 1.80 7.54 -4.28
CA ARG A 440 0.52 6.82 -4.39
C ARG A 440 0.16 6.55 -5.86
N ASP A 441 -0.81 5.66 -6.06
CA ASP A 441 -1.22 5.19 -7.39
C ASP A 441 -1.93 6.24 -8.26
N SER A 442 -2.54 7.27 -7.65
CA SER A 442 -3.28 8.30 -8.38
C SER A 442 -3.47 9.57 -7.55
N VAL A 443 -3.85 10.66 -8.22
CA VAL A 443 -4.19 11.92 -7.54
C VAL A 443 -5.40 11.78 -6.63
N ASP A 444 -6.35 10.89 -6.94
CA ASP A 444 -7.54 10.66 -6.11
C ASP A 444 -7.17 9.97 -4.79
N VAL A 445 -6.33 8.93 -4.84
CA VAL A 445 -5.80 8.30 -3.61
C VAL A 445 -4.99 9.31 -2.79
N ALA A 446 -4.16 10.12 -3.46
CA ALA A 446 -3.39 11.18 -2.82
C ALA A 446 -4.27 12.27 -2.18
N TYR A 447 -5.38 12.62 -2.83
CA TYR A 447 -6.39 13.58 -2.33
C TYR A 447 -7.09 13.03 -1.09
N ASP A 448 -7.54 11.78 -1.14
CA ASP A 448 -8.24 11.14 -0.02
C ASP A 448 -7.33 11.05 1.19
N HIS A 449 -6.08 10.60 1.03
CA HIS A 449 -5.10 10.60 2.12
C HIS A 449 -4.87 11.99 2.72
N PHE A 450 -4.93 13.04 1.91
CA PHE A 450 -4.71 14.40 2.40
C PHE A 450 -5.92 14.97 3.15
N HIS A 451 -7.15 14.71 2.66
CA HIS A 451 -8.38 15.40 3.09
C HIS A 451 -9.43 14.52 3.78
N LEU A 452 -9.22 13.21 3.85
CA LEU A 452 -10.10 12.23 4.46
C LEU A 452 -9.37 11.42 5.53
N ASP A 453 -10.10 11.12 6.59
CA ASP A 453 -9.67 10.14 7.57
C ASP A 453 -9.79 8.74 6.95
N ASP A 454 -8.78 7.91 7.13
CA ASP A 454 -8.75 6.52 6.68
C ASP A 454 -8.79 5.58 7.89
N GLY A 455 -9.98 5.10 8.24
CA GLY A 455 -10.19 4.24 9.39
C GLY A 455 -9.73 4.90 10.70
N PRO A 456 -8.67 4.39 11.37
CA PRO A 456 -8.12 5.00 12.58
C PRO A 456 -7.19 6.20 12.31
N TYR A 457 -6.77 6.42 11.06
CA TYR A 457 -5.80 7.46 10.70
C TYR A 457 -6.52 8.75 10.31
N LEU A 458 -6.03 9.88 10.83
CA LEU A 458 -6.54 11.20 10.46
C LEU A 458 -6.06 11.58 9.06
N ALA A 459 -6.84 12.41 8.38
CA ALA A 459 -6.40 13.10 7.17
C ALA A 459 -5.07 13.83 7.43
N LEU A 460 -4.11 13.76 6.49
CA LEU A 460 -2.79 14.41 6.65
C LEU A 460 -2.95 15.91 6.94
N GLU A 461 -3.93 16.58 6.33
CA GLU A 461 -4.21 17.98 6.62
C GLU A 461 -4.49 18.20 8.12
N THR A 462 -5.38 17.40 8.70
CA THR A 462 -5.76 17.48 10.11
C THR A 462 -4.58 17.13 11.00
N GLU A 463 -3.88 16.05 10.67
CA GLU A 463 -2.72 15.55 11.40
C GLU A 463 -1.61 16.61 11.50
N PHE A 464 -1.17 17.16 10.38
CA PHE A 464 -0.11 18.17 10.35
C PHE A 464 -0.56 19.49 10.98
N ARG A 465 -1.83 19.89 10.83
CA ARG A 465 -2.38 21.05 11.56
C ARG A 465 -2.30 20.85 13.08
N ASN A 466 -2.65 19.65 13.58
CA ASN A 466 -2.59 19.33 15.00
C ASN A 466 -1.15 19.35 15.54
N ARG A 467 -0.17 19.03 14.69
CA ARG A 467 1.25 19.12 15.03
C ARG A 467 1.86 20.51 14.82
N GLY A 468 1.05 21.53 14.55
CA GLY A 468 1.51 22.92 14.50
C GLY A 468 2.08 23.34 13.15
N PHE A 469 1.68 22.70 12.05
CA PHE A 469 2.03 23.13 10.70
C PHE A 469 0.89 23.91 10.01
N GLU A 470 1.21 24.57 8.90
CA GLU A 470 0.27 25.03 7.87
C GLU A 470 0.44 24.13 6.62
N PRO A 471 -0.30 23.00 6.52
CA PRO A 471 -0.15 22.10 5.39
C PRO A 471 -0.73 22.70 4.11
N VAL A 472 -0.02 22.49 3.00
CA VAL A 472 -0.50 22.80 1.64
C VAL A 472 -0.49 21.54 0.79
N TYR A 473 -1.60 21.34 0.07
CA TYR A 473 -1.80 20.19 -0.81
C TYR A 473 -1.12 20.43 -2.15
N ILE A 474 -0.26 19.50 -2.56
CA ILE A 474 0.32 19.44 -3.90
C ILE A 474 -0.33 18.24 -4.62
N PRO A 475 -1.22 18.46 -5.60
CA PRO A 475 -1.96 17.40 -6.30
C PRO A 475 -1.11 16.67 -7.34
N LEU A 476 0.12 16.29 -6.96
CA LEU A 476 1.07 15.58 -7.81
C LEU A 476 0.94 14.07 -7.59
N ALA A 477 0.80 13.34 -8.69
CA ALA A 477 0.82 11.88 -8.78
C ALA A 477 1.17 11.46 -10.22
N VAL A 478 1.32 10.15 -10.45
CA VAL A 478 1.70 9.57 -11.76
C VAL A 478 0.71 9.87 -12.89
N ASP A 479 -0.53 10.23 -12.58
CA ASP A 479 -1.59 10.60 -13.52
C ASP A 479 -1.75 12.13 -13.71
N THR A 480 -0.96 12.93 -13.00
CA THR A 480 -1.05 14.40 -12.97
C THR A 480 0.30 15.11 -13.15
N PHE A 481 1.42 14.38 -13.17
CA PHE A 481 2.76 14.97 -13.14
C PHE A 481 3.06 15.84 -14.36
N ASP A 482 2.60 15.43 -15.56
CA ASP A 482 2.76 16.16 -16.81
C ASP A 482 2.30 17.63 -16.71
N PHE A 483 1.20 17.84 -15.99
CA PHE A 483 0.62 19.14 -15.72
C PHE A 483 1.19 19.78 -14.44
N VAL A 484 1.15 19.09 -13.31
CA VAL A 484 1.42 19.68 -11.99
C VAL A 484 2.90 20.01 -11.80
N ALA A 485 3.81 19.15 -12.27
CA ALA A 485 5.25 19.35 -12.13
C ALA A 485 5.78 20.56 -12.92
N ASN A 486 5.03 20.99 -13.94
CA ASN A 486 5.38 22.10 -14.83
C ASN A 486 4.57 23.38 -14.58
N ASN A 487 3.62 23.36 -13.62
CA ASN A 487 2.72 24.48 -13.39
C ASN A 487 3.32 25.55 -12.47
N GLU A 488 3.41 26.78 -12.96
CA GLU A 488 4.01 27.91 -12.23
C GLU A 488 3.36 28.17 -10.86
N TYR A 489 2.05 27.96 -10.72
CA TYR A 489 1.37 28.12 -9.44
C TYR A 489 1.89 27.13 -8.39
N PHE A 490 2.01 25.85 -8.74
CA PHE A 490 2.48 24.81 -7.81
C PHE A 490 3.98 24.96 -7.52
N VAL A 491 4.78 25.35 -8.51
CA VAL A 491 6.19 25.73 -8.33
C VAL A 491 6.32 26.84 -7.30
N ASN A 492 5.57 27.94 -7.44
CA ASN A 492 5.63 29.05 -6.50
C ASN A 492 5.01 28.71 -5.14
N LEU A 493 4.00 27.82 -5.09
CA LEU A 493 3.43 27.33 -3.85
C LEU A 493 4.49 26.58 -3.02
N VAL A 494 5.26 25.70 -3.66
CA VAL A 494 6.38 24.99 -3.02
C VAL A 494 7.45 25.99 -2.56
N LYS A 495 7.87 26.93 -3.42
CA LYS A 495 8.85 27.96 -3.03
C LYS A 495 8.37 28.92 -1.93
N SER A 496 7.05 28.97 -1.68
CA SER A 496 6.47 29.72 -0.56
C SER A 496 6.43 28.96 0.77
N SER A 497 6.90 27.71 0.78
CA SER A 497 6.87 26.81 1.95
C SER A 497 8.20 26.79 2.69
N HIS A 498 8.16 26.53 4.00
CA HIS A 498 9.37 26.36 4.82
C HIS A 498 9.87 24.93 4.79
N VAL A 499 8.94 23.99 4.59
CA VAL A 499 9.18 22.55 4.61
C VAL A 499 8.57 21.90 3.38
N VAL A 500 9.29 20.96 2.77
CA VAL A 500 8.77 19.97 1.83
C VAL A 500 8.73 18.63 2.54
N MET A 501 7.61 17.90 2.42
CA MET A 501 7.42 16.58 3.03
C MET A 501 7.05 15.55 1.96
N LEU A 502 7.94 14.57 1.74
CA LEU A 502 7.74 13.44 0.84
C LEU A 502 7.17 12.23 1.62
N GLN A 503 5.97 11.78 1.27
CA GLN A 503 5.25 10.76 2.04
C GLN A 503 5.59 9.32 1.62
N GLY A 504 5.31 8.36 2.51
CA GLY A 504 5.52 6.93 2.23
C GLY A 504 4.59 6.37 1.14
N GLY A 505 5.05 5.32 0.47
CA GLY A 505 4.38 4.68 -0.67
C GLY A 505 5.40 3.96 -1.54
N ASP A 506 5.38 4.23 -2.85
CA ASP A 506 6.37 3.80 -3.83
C ASP A 506 7.35 4.94 -4.19
N GLN A 507 8.64 4.73 -3.94
CA GLN A 507 9.72 5.69 -4.21
C GLN A 507 9.91 5.96 -5.71
N MET A 508 9.63 4.99 -6.58
CA MET A 508 9.74 5.16 -8.01
C MET A 508 8.69 6.12 -8.55
N LYS A 509 7.50 6.16 -7.94
CA LYS A 509 6.43 7.10 -8.31
C LYS A 509 6.77 8.54 -7.91
N HIS A 510 7.50 8.73 -6.81
CA HIS A 510 8.10 10.04 -6.52
C HIS A 510 9.09 10.45 -7.60
N ALA A 511 10.03 9.57 -7.97
CA ALA A 511 10.99 9.84 -9.04
C ALA A 511 10.28 10.16 -10.36
N ARG A 512 9.30 9.32 -10.77
CA ARG A 512 8.50 9.51 -11.99
C ARG A 512 7.77 10.84 -12.05
N SER A 513 7.27 11.32 -10.91
CA SER A 513 6.46 12.54 -10.86
C SER A 513 7.29 13.82 -10.71
N LEU A 514 8.56 13.71 -10.32
CA LEU A 514 9.44 14.86 -10.03
C LEU A 514 10.63 14.97 -10.99
N LEU A 515 10.94 13.90 -11.73
CA LEU A 515 12.00 13.85 -12.71
C LEU A 515 11.42 13.59 -14.11
N GLU A 516 12.09 14.12 -15.12
CA GLU A 516 11.87 13.77 -16.52
C GLU A 516 12.36 12.34 -16.80
N ASP A 517 12.00 11.79 -17.94
CA ASP A 517 12.32 10.41 -18.35
C ASP A 517 13.80 10.03 -18.19
N GLU A 518 14.72 10.97 -18.47
CA GLU A 518 16.18 10.80 -18.37
C GLU A 518 16.75 11.12 -16.97
N GLY A 519 15.90 11.37 -15.97
CA GLY A 519 16.30 11.69 -14.60
C GLY A 519 16.63 13.15 -14.34
N THR A 520 16.44 14.06 -15.30
CA THR A 520 16.61 15.51 -15.08
C THR A 520 15.45 16.08 -14.25
N ALA A 521 15.69 17.15 -13.50
CA ALA A 521 14.67 17.74 -12.64
C ALA A 521 13.54 18.42 -13.45
N THR A 522 12.29 18.19 -13.01
CA THR A 522 11.14 19.02 -13.40
C THR A 522 11.22 20.40 -12.72
N PRO A 523 10.47 21.41 -13.18
CA PRO A 523 10.39 22.71 -12.50
C PRO A 523 9.94 22.63 -11.04
N LEU A 524 9.09 21.66 -10.69
CA LEU A 524 8.64 21.42 -9.32
C LEU A 524 9.74 20.79 -8.46
N MET A 525 10.57 19.90 -9.02
CA MET A 525 11.76 19.39 -8.32
C MET A 525 12.79 20.51 -8.10
N ASP A 526 12.97 21.41 -9.06
CA ASP A 526 13.79 22.62 -8.86
C ASP A 526 13.22 23.55 -7.77
N ALA A 527 11.90 23.57 -7.58
CA ALA A 527 11.27 24.26 -6.45
C ALA A 527 11.61 23.61 -5.10
N ILE A 528 11.68 22.28 -5.03
CA ILE A 528 12.13 21.55 -3.83
C ILE A 528 13.59 21.89 -3.53
N ARG A 529 14.47 21.86 -4.55
CA ARG A 529 15.87 22.29 -4.41
C ARG A 529 16.00 23.74 -3.98
N PHE A 530 15.13 24.61 -4.49
CA PHE A 530 15.07 26.01 -4.04
C PHE A 530 14.77 26.09 -2.54
N VAL A 531 13.79 25.35 -2.02
CA VAL A 531 13.48 25.33 -0.58
C VAL A 531 14.71 24.89 0.23
N TYR A 532 15.36 23.79 -0.16
CA TYR A 532 16.57 23.30 0.51
C TYR A 532 17.71 24.33 0.46
N ASN A 533 18.04 24.85 -0.72
CA ASN A 533 19.17 25.76 -0.91
C ASN A 533 18.99 27.13 -0.24
N ASN A 534 17.75 27.51 0.12
CA ASN A 534 17.45 28.75 0.82
C ASN A 534 17.22 28.57 2.34
N GLY A 535 17.70 27.46 2.90
CA GLY A 535 17.68 27.21 4.34
C GLY A 535 16.40 26.55 4.86
N GLY A 536 15.55 26.03 3.97
CA GLY A 536 14.35 25.27 4.33
C GLY A 536 14.63 23.82 4.67
N VAL A 537 13.56 23.07 4.94
CA VAL A 537 13.64 21.65 5.31
C VAL A 537 13.07 20.77 4.20
N VAL A 538 13.76 19.69 3.86
CA VAL A 538 13.20 18.61 3.03
C VAL A 538 13.17 17.34 3.85
N ALA A 539 11.97 16.93 4.24
CA ALA A 539 11.71 15.76 5.06
C ALA A 539 11.05 14.67 4.21
N GLY A 540 11.26 13.40 4.57
CA GLY A 540 10.55 12.31 3.94
C GLY A 540 10.60 11.02 4.76
N THR A 541 9.60 10.18 4.58
CA THR A 541 9.42 8.93 5.34
C THR A 541 9.25 7.76 4.39
N SER A 542 9.89 6.62 4.69
CA SER A 542 9.84 5.41 3.85
C SER A 542 10.27 5.71 2.41
N ALA A 543 9.38 5.55 1.41
CA ALA A 543 9.63 5.94 0.02
C ALA A 543 10.15 7.37 -0.15
N GLY A 544 9.61 8.32 0.61
CA GLY A 544 10.03 9.72 0.55
C GLY A 544 11.45 9.96 1.05
N ALA A 545 11.97 9.10 1.93
CA ALA A 545 13.37 9.13 2.35
C ALA A 545 14.27 8.41 1.33
N HIS A 546 13.83 7.25 0.86
CA HIS A 546 14.60 6.42 -0.09
C HIS A 546 14.93 7.19 -1.38
N VAL A 547 13.96 7.94 -1.92
CA VAL A 547 14.09 8.72 -3.15
C VAL A 547 15.06 9.91 -3.04
N MET A 548 15.55 10.25 -1.86
CA MET A 548 16.43 11.42 -1.68
C MET A 548 17.86 11.19 -2.18
N SER A 549 18.31 9.93 -2.24
CA SER A 549 19.62 9.54 -2.79
C SER A 549 19.65 9.64 -4.33
N ASN A 550 20.83 9.65 -4.95
CA ASN A 550 20.95 9.58 -6.40
C ASN A 550 22.31 8.99 -6.85
N PRO A 551 22.33 7.89 -7.62
CA PRO A 551 21.19 7.04 -7.95
C PRO A 551 20.52 6.43 -6.71
N MET A 552 19.25 6.07 -6.85
CA MET A 552 18.48 5.36 -5.85
C MET A 552 18.44 3.86 -6.19
N PHE A 553 18.43 3.00 -5.17
CA PHE A 553 18.11 1.59 -5.33
C PHE A 553 16.58 1.40 -5.48
N GLY A 554 16.15 0.78 -6.58
CA GLY A 554 14.74 0.67 -6.95
C GLY A 554 13.98 -0.31 -6.06
N VAL A 555 14.19 -1.60 -6.27
CA VAL A 555 13.50 -2.70 -5.60
C VAL A 555 14.51 -3.82 -5.29
N GLY A 556 14.19 -4.76 -4.39
CA GLY A 556 15.00 -5.94 -4.15
C GLY A 556 14.97 -6.44 -2.71
N ARG A 557 15.33 -7.70 -2.49
CA ARG A 557 15.57 -8.29 -1.16
C ARG A 557 17.05 -8.58 -0.99
N SER A 558 17.49 -8.64 0.27
CA SER A 558 18.91 -8.79 0.58
C SER A 558 19.50 -10.09 0.08
N PHE A 559 18.82 -11.23 0.28
CA PHE A 559 19.38 -12.50 -0.13
C PHE A 559 19.51 -12.59 -1.65
N GLU A 560 18.43 -12.25 -2.36
CA GLU A 560 18.36 -12.24 -3.81
C GLU A 560 19.39 -11.28 -4.42
N ALA A 561 19.54 -10.07 -3.87
CA ALA A 561 20.55 -9.13 -4.34
C ALA A 561 21.99 -9.68 -4.22
N LEU A 562 22.28 -10.44 -3.15
CA LEU A 562 23.58 -11.09 -2.98
C LEU A 562 23.81 -12.24 -3.96
N VAL A 563 22.78 -13.05 -4.23
CA VAL A 563 22.84 -14.14 -5.21
C VAL A 563 23.00 -13.60 -6.63
N ILE A 564 22.21 -12.59 -6.98
CA ILE A 564 22.23 -11.93 -8.29
C ILE A 564 23.56 -11.22 -8.51
N ASN A 565 24.10 -10.59 -7.45
CA ASN A 565 25.36 -9.87 -7.44
C ASN A 565 25.43 -8.72 -8.46
N ASP A 566 24.30 -8.14 -8.84
CA ASP A 566 24.18 -7.28 -10.01
C ASP A 566 22.93 -6.41 -9.93
N THR A 567 23.06 -5.09 -10.10
CA THR A 567 21.93 -4.19 -10.30
C THR A 567 21.88 -3.64 -11.72
N GLU A 568 20.71 -3.75 -12.35
CA GLU A 568 20.46 -3.11 -13.64
C GLU A 568 20.37 -1.58 -13.49
N LEU A 569 20.80 -0.83 -14.51
CA LEU A 569 20.56 0.60 -14.61
C LEU A 569 19.25 0.85 -15.37
N LYS A 570 18.28 1.47 -14.71
CA LYS A 570 17.00 1.88 -15.31
C LYS A 570 16.86 3.39 -15.36
N THR A 571 16.06 3.86 -16.30
CA THR A 571 15.66 5.27 -16.44
C THR A 571 14.33 5.51 -15.72
N VAL A 572 13.97 6.78 -15.54
CA VAL A 572 12.67 7.15 -14.95
C VAL A 572 11.50 6.73 -15.85
N ALA A 573 11.72 6.63 -17.16
CA ALA A 573 10.72 6.11 -18.10
C ALA A 573 10.40 4.63 -17.89
N ASP A 574 11.31 3.85 -17.29
CA ASP A 574 11.12 2.43 -17.01
C ASP A 574 10.28 2.18 -15.76
N VAL A 575 9.93 3.24 -15.01
CA VAL A 575 9.06 3.12 -13.82
C VAL A 575 7.67 2.66 -14.25
N PRO A 576 7.18 1.53 -13.71
CA PRO A 576 5.81 1.12 -13.94
C PRO A 576 4.86 2.16 -13.34
N LEU A 577 3.94 2.67 -14.16
CA LEU A 577 2.95 3.67 -13.71
C LEU A 577 1.91 3.06 -12.74
N THR A 578 1.78 1.73 -12.73
CA THR A 578 0.84 0.99 -11.89
C THR A 578 1.51 -0.25 -11.28
N GLY A 579 1.03 -0.63 -10.10
CA GLY A 579 1.47 -1.85 -9.39
C GLY A 579 2.76 -1.74 -8.57
N PHE A 580 3.17 -2.89 -8.05
CA PHE A 580 4.41 -3.10 -7.29
C PHE A 580 5.24 -4.17 -7.99
N LEU A 581 6.55 -3.94 -8.07
CA LEU A 581 7.48 -4.92 -8.60
C LEU A 581 7.80 -6.00 -7.56
N ASP A 582 7.83 -7.27 -7.98
CA ASP A 582 8.21 -8.39 -7.12
C ASP A 582 9.71 -8.32 -6.77
N PRO A 583 10.08 -8.11 -5.49
CA PRO A 583 11.46 -7.90 -5.11
C PRO A 583 12.33 -9.17 -5.12
N THR A 584 11.76 -10.34 -5.45
CA THR A 584 12.50 -11.61 -5.58
C THR A 584 13.05 -11.84 -6.98
N LEU A 585 12.56 -11.10 -7.98
CA LEU A 585 12.98 -11.27 -9.37
C LEU A 585 14.30 -10.56 -9.65
N LYS A 586 15.12 -11.20 -10.49
CA LYS A 586 16.40 -10.64 -10.92
C LYS A 586 16.26 -9.24 -11.53
N ASP A 587 15.29 -9.06 -12.42
CA ASP A 587 15.07 -7.81 -13.15
C ASP A 587 14.53 -6.68 -12.25
N ASN A 588 14.21 -7.00 -10.99
CA ASN A 588 13.78 -6.04 -9.98
C ASN A 588 14.89 -5.66 -9.01
N ASN A 589 16.11 -6.16 -9.18
CA ASN A 589 17.33 -5.64 -8.54
C ASN A 589 17.97 -4.59 -9.46
N PHE A 590 17.60 -3.31 -9.28
CA PHE A 590 18.06 -2.24 -10.16
C PHE A 590 18.28 -0.93 -9.42
N GLN A 591 19.01 -0.04 -10.05
CA GLN A 591 19.19 1.35 -9.66
C GLN A 591 18.57 2.27 -10.70
N ILE A 592 18.07 3.42 -10.23
CA ILE A 592 17.30 4.39 -11.01
C ILE A 592 17.62 5.81 -10.51
N PRO A 593 17.52 6.87 -11.34
CA PRO A 593 17.67 8.23 -10.84
C PRO A 593 16.76 8.53 -9.65
N GLY A 594 17.35 9.11 -8.60
CA GLY A 594 16.62 9.67 -7.46
C GLY A 594 16.74 11.19 -7.44
N LEU A 595 16.24 11.84 -6.39
CA LEU A 595 16.09 13.30 -6.35
C LEU A 595 17.42 14.05 -6.15
N GLY A 596 18.46 13.37 -5.65
CA GLY A 596 19.78 13.97 -5.41
C GLY A 596 19.74 15.07 -4.35
N LEU A 597 18.98 14.85 -3.28
CA LEU A 597 18.94 15.74 -2.11
C LEU A 597 20.04 15.40 -1.10
N VAL A 598 20.53 14.16 -1.13
CA VAL A 598 21.65 13.66 -0.31
C VAL A 598 22.63 12.85 -1.17
N GLU A 599 23.30 13.49 -2.12
CA GLU A 599 24.15 12.81 -3.13
C GLU A 599 25.32 12.01 -2.54
N ASN A 600 25.76 12.32 -1.32
CA ASN A 600 26.91 11.64 -0.70
C ASN A 600 26.53 10.41 0.12
N ILE A 601 25.23 10.11 0.27
CA ILE A 601 24.76 8.94 1.04
C ILE A 601 23.69 8.15 0.27
N LEU A 602 23.82 6.83 0.28
CA LEU A 602 22.78 5.93 -0.21
C LEU A 602 21.86 5.53 0.94
N THR A 603 20.60 5.92 0.88
CA THR A 603 19.63 5.65 1.95
C THR A 603 18.79 4.41 1.67
N ASP A 604 18.54 3.61 2.71
CA ASP A 604 17.51 2.58 2.71
C ASP A 604 16.61 2.72 3.95
N THR A 605 15.37 2.25 3.86
CA THR A 605 14.31 2.43 4.85
C THR A 605 13.72 1.12 5.33
N HIS A 606 12.93 1.14 6.41
CA HIS A 606 12.42 -0.05 7.09
C HIS A 606 13.52 -1.09 7.32
N PHE A 607 14.73 -0.61 7.64
CA PHE A 607 15.96 -1.28 7.24
C PHE A 607 16.09 -2.68 7.82
N ASP A 608 16.27 -2.80 9.14
CA ASP A 608 16.44 -4.13 9.75
C ASP A 608 15.11 -4.81 10.10
N MET A 609 14.00 -4.07 10.12
CA MET A 609 12.65 -4.66 10.13
C MET A 609 12.43 -5.58 8.92
N ARG A 610 13.08 -5.28 7.79
CA ARG A 610 12.98 -6.04 6.53
C ARG A 610 14.30 -6.71 6.13
N GLY A 611 15.27 -6.81 7.03
CA GLY A 611 16.56 -7.48 6.80
C GLY A 611 17.39 -6.90 5.65
N ARG A 612 17.38 -5.57 5.44
CA ARG A 612 17.89 -4.90 4.22
C ARG A 612 19.40 -4.65 4.15
N LEU A 613 20.19 -5.23 5.05
CA LEU A 613 21.65 -5.07 5.07
C LEU A 613 22.32 -5.57 3.77
N GLY A 614 22.00 -6.78 3.32
CA GLY A 614 22.63 -7.38 2.14
C GLY A 614 22.40 -6.56 0.86
N ARG A 615 21.16 -6.12 0.61
CA ARG A 615 20.86 -5.33 -0.60
C ARG A 615 21.52 -3.95 -0.59
N LEU A 616 21.65 -3.32 0.58
CA LEU A 616 22.32 -2.03 0.68
C LEU A 616 23.82 -2.15 0.33
N LEU A 617 24.50 -3.23 0.75
CA LEU A 617 25.90 -3.47 0.39
C LEU A 617 26.09 -3.62 -1.13
N VAL A 618 25.22 -4.39 -1.79
CA VAL A 618 25.23 -4.53 -3.25
C VAL A 618 24.99 -3.18 -3.93
N ALA A 619 23.97 -2.46 -3.48
CA ALA A 619 23.62 -1.17 -4.03
C ALA A 619 24.73 -0.13 -3.85
N MET A 620 25.42 -0.11 -2.70
CA MET A 620 26.56 0.79 -2.47
C MET A 620 27.66 0.59 -3.51
N ARG A 621 28.03 -0.67 -3.81
CA ARG A 621 29.03 -0.98 -4.84
C ARG A 621 28.58 -0.47 -6.21
N ASP A 622 27.35 -0.80 -6.62
CA ASP A 622 26.91 -0.57 -8.00
C ASP A 622 26.53 0.89 -8.28
N THR A 623 26.14 1.63 -7.24
CA THR A 623 25.89 3.08 -7.32
C THR A 623 27.16 3.91 -7.05
N GLY A 624 28.22 3.29 -6.53
CA GLY A 624 29.48 3.95 -6.20
C GLY A 624 29.47 4.80 -4.91
N HIS A 625 28.45 4.66 -4.05
CA HIS A 625 28.38 5.42 -2.81
C HIS A 625 29.29 4.82 -1.73
N GLU A 626 30.14 5.67 -1.13
CA GLU A 626 30.99 5.25 -0.01
C GLU A 626 30.22 5.09 1.31
N ILE A 627 29.16 5.87 1.52
CA ILE A 627 28.38 5.87 2.76
C ILE A 627 26.96 5.37 2.48
N GLY A 628 26.59 4.26 3.11
CA GLY A 628 25.24 3.71 3.13
C GLY A 628 24.57 4.01 4.46
N VAL A 629 23.30 4.40 4.43
CA VAL A 629 22.50 4.74 5.61
C VAL A 629 21.24 3.90 5.65
N GLY A 630 21.19 2.94 6.57
CA GLY A 630 20.00 2.13 6.84
C GLY A 630 19.15 2.73 7.95
N LEU A 631 17.95 3.19 7.64
CA LEU A 631 17.03 3.84 8.58
C LEU A 631 15.99 2.85 9.09
N ASP A 632 16.00 2.56 10.39
CA ASP A 632 14.95 1.75 11.02
C ASP A 632 13.64 2.55 11.15
N GLU A 633 12.53 1.83 11.30
CA GLU A 633 11.20 2.44 11.50
C GLU A 633 11.20 3.38 12.73
N GLY A 634 10.37 4.43 12.67
CA GLY A 634 10.26 5.42 13.74
C GLY A 634 11.52 6.25 13.98
N THR A 635 12.50 6.20 13.07
CA THR A 635 13.82 6.84 13.21
C THR A 635 14.21 7.59 11.94
N ALA A 636 14.91 8.70 12.12
CA ALA A 636 15.38 9.60 11.09
C ALA A 636 16.84 10.01 11.33
N LEU A 637 17.49 10.46 10.27
CA LEU A 637 18.79 11.10 10.33
C LEU A 637 18.62 12.56 9.91
N GLU A 638 18.76 13.50 10.84
CA GLU A 638 18.77 14.93 10.55
C GLU A 638 20.13 15.31 9.95
N VAL A 639 20.17 15.60 8.65
CA VAL A 639 21.39 15.94 7.92
C VAL A 639 21.44 17.44 7.65
N LYS A 640 22.49 18.09 8.17
CA LYS A 640 22.80 19.50 7.91
C LYS A 640 24.28 19.65 7.57
N GLY A 641 24.58 19.95 6.30
CA GLY A 641 25.95 19.88 5.78
C GLY A 641 26.50 18.46 5.95
N ASP A 642 27.66 18.34 6.58
CA ASP A 642 28.34 17.05 6.79
C ASP A 642 27.92 16.33 8.07
N ILE A 643 26.98 16.89 8.84
CA ILE A 643 26.60 16.38 10.15
C ILE A 643 25.23 15.70 10.06
N GLY A 644 25.20 14.42 10.41
CA GLY A 644 23.97 13.64 10.60
C GLY A 644 23.71 13.42 12.09
N LYS A 645 22.52 13.77 12.59
CA LYS A 645 22.08 13.52 13.97
C LYS A 645 20.89 12.59 13.98
N VAL A 646 20.92 11.54 14.80
CA VAL A 646 19.80 10.60 14.90
C VAL A 646 18.65 11.19 15.71
N VAL A 647 17.44 11.07 15.16
CA VAL A 647 16.16 11.47 15.77
C VAL A 647 15.18 10.30 15.70
N GLY A 648 14.54 9.92 16.81
CA GLY A 648 13.51 8.90 16.88
C GLY A 648 13.81 7.74 17.82
N GLU A 649 13.11 6.62 17.61
CA GLU A 649 13.03 5.58 18.64
C GLU A 649 14.04 4.44 18.49
N ASN A 650 14.46 4.12 17.27
CA ASN A 650 15.26 2.95 16.96
C ASN A 650 16.64 3.38 16.43
N GLY A 651 17.16 2.64 15.45
CA GLY A 651 18.53 2.77 14.97
C GLY A 651 18.68 3.45 13.62
N VAL A 652 19.89 3.97 13.41
CA VAL A 652 20.43 4.30 12.10
C VAL A 652 21.73 3.52 11.92
N TRP A 653 21.78 2.71 10.88
CA TRP A 653 22.98 2.02 10.43
C TRP A 653 23.77 2.93 9.51
N ILE A 654 25.07 3.07 9.77
CA ILE A 654 26.02 3.74 8.88
C ILE A 654 27.03 2.71 8.41
N LEU A 655 27.09 2.50 7.10
CA LEU A 655 28.05 1.63 6.43
C LEU A 655 29.05 2.52 5.70
N ASP A 656 30.33 2.42 6.07
CA ASP A 656 31.43 3.11 5.41
C ASP A 656 32.25 2.11 4.59
N ALA A 657 32.15 2.24 3.26
CA ALA A 657 32.81 1.41 2.28
C ALA A 657 34.10 2.02 1.70
N SER A 658 34.61 3.13 2.25
CA SER A 658 35.82 3.78 1.70
C SER A 658 37.09 2.93 1.74
N GLY A 659 37.15 1.98 2.67
CA GLY A 659 38.21 0.97 2.74
C GLY A 659 37.80 -0.40 2.22
N ALA A 660 36.57 -0.56 1.72
CA ALA A 660 36.02 -1.85 1.36
C ALA A 660 36.55 -2.34 0.02
N THR A 661 36.68 -3.65 -0.12
CA THR A 661 37.00 -4.31 -1.39
C THR A 661 35.83 -5.19 -1.79
N PHE A 662 35.26 -4.94 -2.97
CA PHE A 662 34.14 -5.69 -3.52
C PHE A 662 34.60 -6.60 -4.65
N ASN A 663 33.92 -7.73 -4.84
CA ASN A 663 34.05 -8.48 -6.09
C ASN A 663 33.36 -7.77 -7.26
N GLU A 664 33.71 -8.18 -8.49
CA GLU A 664 33.12 -7.63 -9.71
C GLU A 664 31.61 -7.96 -9.82
N GLN A 665 30.84 -7.01 -10.36
CA GLN A 665 29.41 -7.15 -10.62
C GLN A 665 29.09 -8.35 -11.52
N GLY A 666 28.02 -9.08 -11.18
CA GLY A 666 27.52 -10.23 -11.93
C GLY A 666 28.38 -11.49 -11.86
N THR A 667 29.47 -11.50 -11.08
CA THR A 667 30.34 -12.67 -10.94
C THR A 667 29.71 -13.74 -10.04
N SER A 668 29.90 -15.01 -10.41
CA SER A 668 29.55 -16.17 -9.60
C SER A 668 30.66 -16.49 -8.58
N PRO A 669 30.36 -17.11 -7.43
CA PRO A 669 29.06 -17.67 -7.03
C PRO A 669 28.07 -16.69 -6.37
N GLY A 670 28.46 -15.44 -6.11
CA GLY A 670 27.60 -14.42 -5.49
C GLY A 670 28.39 -13.18 -5.11
N PHE A 671 27.74 -12.23 -4.44
CA PHE A 671 28.37 -11.00 -3.94
C PHE A 671 29.34 -11.27 -2.80
N GLU A 672 30.49 -10.59 -2.83
CA GLU A 672 31.48 -10.61 -1.76
C GLU A 672 31.99 -9.20 -1.48
N VAL A 673 32.20 -8.90 -0.21
CA VAL A 673 32.80 -7.65 0.26
C VAL A 673 33.68 -7.90 1.47
N ASP A 674 34.83 -7.24 1.52
CA ASP A 674 35.70 -7.21 2.69
C ASP A 674 35.87 -5.77 3.20
N ASN A 675 36.03 -5.61 4.51
CA ASN A 675 36.45 -4.36 5.15
C ASN A 675 35.46 -3.18 5.04
N VAL A 676 34.14 -3.44 5.14
CA VAL A 676 33.14 -2.37 5.40
C VAL A 676 33.18 -2.01 6.87
N ILE A 677 33.17 -0.72 7.21
CA ILE A 677 33.08 -0.25 8.60
C ILE A 677 31.62 0.05 8.94
N VAL A 678 31.14 -0.55 10.02
CA VAL A 678 29.76 -0.44 10.49
C VAL A 678 29.70 0.36 11.78
N HIS A 679 28.81 1.34 11.78
CA HIS A 679 28.34 2.04 12.96
C HIS A 679 26.83 1.85 13.10
N TYR A 680 26.36 1.78 14.34
CA TYR A 680 24.94 1.75 14.65
C TYR A 680 24.66 2.84 15.68
N LEU A 681 23.82 3.79 15.31
CA LEU A 681 23.54 4.98 16.09
C LEU A 681 22.08 4.96 16.54
N THR A 682 21.81 5.53 17.71
CA THR A 682 20.45 5.71 18.24
C THR A 682 20.26 7.17 18.65
N GLU A 683 19.04 7.55 19.05
CA GLU A 683 18.64 8.91 19.44
C GLU A 683 19.77 9.78 20.03
N GLY A 684 19.97 10.95 19.43
CA GLY A 684 20.93 11.96 19.86
C GLY A 684 22.39 11.72 19.47
N ASP A 685 22.74 10.57 18.91
CA ASP A 685 24.09 10.33 18.36
C ASP A 685 24.31 11.19 17.12
N ILE A 686 25.57 11.56 16.90
CA ILE A 686 26.00 12.35 15.76
C ILE A 686 27.03 11.56 14.95
N PHE A 687 26.90 11.57 13.63
CA PHE A 687 27.89 11.09 12.69
C PHE A 687 28.35 12.24 11.79
N ASN A 688 29.66 12.36 11.61
CA ASN A 688 30.24 13.29 10.64
C ASN A 688 30.56 12.53 9.34
N MET A 689 29.89 12.88 8.25
CA MET A 689 30.00 12.20 6.94
C MET A 689 31.40 12.31 6.32
N VAL A 690 32.19 13.33 6.70
CA VAL A 690 33.54 13.58 6.17
C VAL A 690 34.61 12.92 7.04
N THR A 691 34.59 13.17 8.35
CA THR A 691 35.59 12.58 9.27
C THR A 691 35.29 11.14 9.65
N LYS A 692 34.05 10.70 9.42
CA LYS A 692 33.52 9.37 9.76
C LYS A 692 33.54 9.08 11.26
N GLU A 693 33.61 10.15 12.06
CA GLU A 693 33.59 10.07 13.50
C GLU A 693 32.15 9.99 14.02
N VAL A 694 31.95 9.13 15.01
CA VAL A 694 30.72 9.05 15.78
C VAL A 694 30.92 9.76 17.12
N ILE A 695 29.98 10.63 17.47
CA ILE A 695 29.89 11.26 18.78
C ILE A 695 28.63 10.73 19.46
N PRO A 696 28.78 9.82 20.47
CA PRO A 696 27.64 9.31 21.21
C PRO A 696 26.91 10.42 21.98
N ALA A 697 25.60 10.29 22.10
CA ALA A 697 24.78 11.19 22.91
C ALA A 697 25.26 11.24 24.37
N GLY A 698 25.19 12.41 25.01
CA GLY A 698 25.76 12.63 26.36
C GLY A 698 25.13 11.79 27.49
N ASN A 699 23.99 11.15 27.25
CA ASN A 699 23.34 10.22 28.18
C ASN A 699 23.84 8.76 28.02
N LYS A 700 24.67 8.47 27.01
CA LYS A 700 25.24 7.14 26.76
C LYS A 700 26.64 7.05 27.36
N LYS A 701 26.96 5.88 27.93
CA LYS A 701 28.26 5.60 28.53
C LYS A 701 28.90 4.40 27.85
N GLU A 702 30.22 4.43 27.71
CA GLU A 702 30.97 3.28 27.25
C GLU A 702 30.77 2.11 28.23
N VAL A 703 30.49 0.93 27.69
CA VAL A 703 30.17 -0.26 28.49
C VAL A 703 31.33 -1.25 28.44
N ASP A 704 31.69 -1.80 29.60
CA ASP A 704 32.62 -2.91 29.67
C ASP A 704 32.05 -4.14 28.96
N ARG A 705 32.86 -4.76 28.10
CA ARG A 705 32.47 -5.97 27.37
C ARG A 705 32.24 -7.13 28.33
N SER A 706 31.36 -8.05 27.95
CA SER A 706 30.96 -9.22 28.75
C SER A 706 31.33 -10.54 28.08
N ASP A 707 31.58 -11.59 28.86
CA ASP A 707 31.87 -12.94 28.35
C ASP A 707 30.62 -13.70 27.86
N ALA A 708 29.55 -12.97 27.52
CA ALA A 708 28.36 -13.56 26.94
C ALA A 708 28.62 -13.96 25.48
N THR A 709 28.21 -15.17 25.11
CA THR A 709 28.27 -15.64 23.72
C THR A 709 27.38 -14.74 22.84
N PRO A 710 27.90 -14.16 21.75
CA PRO A 710 27.11 -13.38 20.82
C PRO A 710 25.92 -14.15 20.26
N TYR A 711 24.84 -13.42 19.99
CA TYR A 711 23.64 -13.97 19.40
C TYR A 711 23.90 -14.36 17.95
N GLN A 712 23.62 -15.62 17.63
CA GLN A 712 23.67 -16.17 16.28
C GLN A 712 22.27 -16.07 15.67
N SER A 713 22.11 -15.22 14.67
CA SER A 713 20.83 -15.05 14.00
C SER A 713 20.50 -16.28 13.15
N PRO A 714 19.27 -16.82 13.23
CA PRO A 714 18.82 -17.85 12.31
C PRO A 714 18.44 -17.29 10.92
N ASN A 715 18.13 -15.99 10.81
CA ASN A 715 17.45 -15.38 9.67
C ASN A 715 17.92 -13.92 9.42
N LEU A 716 19.23 -13.71 9.27
CA LEU A 716 19.85 -12.38 9.27
C LEU A 716 19.24 -11.39 8.25
N PHE A 717 18.80 -11.87 7.08
CA PHE A 717 18.26 -11.06 6.00
C PHE A 717 16.75 -11.16 5.80
N SER A 718 16.03 -11.83 6.70
CA SER A 718 14.59 -12.05 6.58
C SER A 718 13.80 -11.90 7.89
N GLY A 719 14.47 -11.92 9.04
CA GLY A 719 13.82 -11.76 10.34
C GLY A 719 13.83 -10.33 10.88
N GLU A 720 12.82 -10.00 11.67
CA GLU A 720 12.68 -8.68 12.29
C GLU A 720 13.84 -8.37 13.25
N TYR A 721 14.56 -7.29 12.93
CA TYR A 721 15.68 -6.75 13.71
C TYR A 721 16.83 -7.75 13.96
N GLU A 722 16.96 -8.77 13.11
CA GLU A 722 17.93 -9.85 13.28
C GLU A 722 19.38 -9.37 13.14
N SER A 723 19.67 -8.45 12.22
CA SER A 723 21.01 -7.88 12.06
C SER A 723 21.39 -7.04 13.28
N THR A 724 20.44 -6.28 13.83
CA THR A 724 20.62 -5.42 15.00
C THR A 724 20.88 -6.25 16.24
N LYS A 725 20.13 -7.33 16.44
CA LYS A 725 20.38 -8.27 17.55
C LYS A 725 21.78 -8.88 17.43
N SER A 726 22.15 -9.35 16.24
CA SER A 726 23.48 -9.91 15.98
C SER A 726 24.58 -8.88 16.32
N LEU A 727 24.51 -7.68 15.75
CA LEU A 727 25.49 -6.61 15.96
C LEU A 727 25.57 -6.15 17.42
N LEU A 728 24.45 -5.84 18.07
CA LEU A 728 24.44 -5.35 19.46
C LEU A 728 24.97 -6.39 20.43
N SER A 729 24.59 -7.66 20.25
CA SER A 729 25.09 -8.75 21.09
C SER A 729 26.59 -8.96 20.90
N PHE A 730 27.09 -8.88 19.66
CA PHE A 730 28.50 -8.99 19.34
C PHE A 730 29.29 -7.81 19.90
N ALA A 731 28.84 -6.58 19.69
CA ALA A 731 29.52 -5.37 20.16
C ALA A 731 29.71 -5.37 21.69
N LYS A 732 28.76 -5.97 22.43
CA LYS A 732 28.79 -6.12 23.88
C LYS A 732 29.63 -7.30 24.37
N SER A 733 29.99 -8.26 23.51
CA SER A 733 30.75 -9.44 23.90
C SER A 733 32.27 -9.20 23.94
N THR A 734 33.01 -10.07 24.63
CA THR A 734 34.48 -10.11 24.62
C THR A 734 35.06 -10.82 23.38
N GLU A 735 34.25 -11.55 22.61
CA GLU A 735 34.67 -12.19 21.34
C GLU A 735 35.25 -11.16 20.39
N THR A 736 36.30 -11.48 19.63
CA THR A 736 36.91 -10.52 18.69
C THR A 736 36.38 -10.65 17.27
N GLU A 737 35.81 -11.81 16.95
CA GLU A 737 35.19 -12.12 15.67
C GLU A 737 33.91 -12.94 15.88
N GLN A 738 32.97 -12.83 14.95
CA GLN A 738 31.80 -13.69 14.87
C GLN A 738 31.45 -13.92 13.42
N VAL A 739 31.28 -15.19 13.03
CA VAL A 739 30.73 -15.56 11.72
C VAL A 739 29.32 -16.08 11.90
N THR A 740 28.40 -15.63 11.04
CA THR A 740 27.03 -16.11 10.92
C THR A 740 26.76 -16.48 9.47
N THR A 741 26.30 -17.71 9.27
CA THR A 741 25.97 -18.22 7.94
C THR A 741 24.52 -17.85 7.57
N VAL A 742 24.32 -17.35 6.36
CA VAL A 742 23.02 -17.05 5.76
C VAL A 742 22.76 -18.01 4.61
N LYS A 743 21.56 -18.61 4.60
CA LYS A 743 21.16 -19.63 3.62
C LYS A 743 19.82 -19.28 3.01
N GLY A 744 19.70 -19.49 1.70
CA GLY A 744 18.43 -19.45 0.98
C GLY A 744 17.90 -20.87 0.77
N ASP A 745 17.40 -21.14 -0.43
CA ASP A 745 16.96 -22.47 -0.83
C ASP A 745 18.13 -23.43 -1.01
N ALA A 746 17.84 -24.74 -1.09
CA ALA A 746 18.87 -25.79 -1.11
C ALA A 746 19.86 -25.69 -2.30
N SER A 747 19.50 -24.97 -3.36
CA SER A 747 20.35 -24.71 -4.54
C SER A 747 21.17 -23.43 -4.45
N ASP A 748 20.88 -22.57 -3.49
CA ASP A 748 21.46 -21.23 -3.41
C ASP A 748 22.85 -21.25 -2.76
N PRO A 749 23.73 -20.27 -3.10
CA PRO A 749 24.98 -20.10 -2.40
C PRO A 749 24.73 -19.84 -0.91
N VAL A 750 25.67 -20.35 -0.10
CA VAL A 750 25.70 -20.09 1.34
C VAL A 750 26.61 -18.90 1.57
N PHE A 751 26.10 -17.85 2.20
CA PHE A 751 26.91 -16.67 2.52
C PHE A 751 27.39 -16.76 3.96
N ALA A 752 28.65 -16.44 4.21
CA ALA A 752 29.18 -16.17 5.54
C ALA A 752 29.26 -14.66 5.73
N LEU A 753 28.67 -14.16 6.82
CA LEU A 753 28.84 -12.79 7.27
C LEU A 753 29.70 -12.78 8.53
N GLN A 754 30.75 -11.97 8.53
CA GLN A 754 31.67 -11.83 9.65
C GLN A 754 31.63 -10.43 10.23
N TRP A 755 31.50 -10.37 11.56
CA TRP A 755 31.80 -9.19 12.36
C TRP A 755 33.20 -9.32 12.95
N GLU A 756 34.00 -8.26 12.91
CA GLU A 756 35.33 -8.20 13.54
C GLU A 756 35.48 -6.89 14.34
N LYS A 757 36.00 -6.99 15.57
CA LYS A 757 36.32 -5.84 16.42
C LYS A 757 37.80 -5.47 16.27
N GLY A 758 38.07 -4.23 15.89
CA GLY A 758 39.38 -3.61 15.96
C GLY A 758 39.66 -2.91 17.29
N ASP A 759 40.85 -2.34 17.42
CA ASP A 759 41.31 -1.63 18.62
C ASP A 759 40.46 -0.40 18.96
N ILE A 760 39.86 0.22 17.94
CA ILE A 760 39.04 1.42 18.06
C ILE A 760 37.53 1.12 18.14
N SER A 761 37.12 -0.16 18.16
CA SER A 761 35.71 -0.53 18.24
C SER A 761 35.14 -0.28 19.64
N LYS A 762 34.07 0.52 19.72
CA LYS A 762 33.44 0.91 20.99
C LYS A 762 31.94 0.59 21.00
N TYR A 763 31.43 0.31 22.20
CA TYR A 763 30.01 0.16 22.47
C TYR A 763 29.60 1.08 23.63
N TYR A 764 28.63 1.95 23.36
CA TYR A 764 28.02 2.85 24.32
C TYR A 764 26.57 2.45 24.55
N GLN A 765 26.06 2.70 25.74
CA GLN A 765 24.70 2.33 26.10
C GLN A 765 24.04 3.39 26.99
N SER A 766 22.75 3.59 26.80
CA SER A 766 21.89 4.34 27.72
C SER A 766 21.15 3.40 28.68
N ASP A 767 20.36 3.99 29.59
CA ASP A 767 19.45 3.25 30.46
C ASP A 767 18.06 3.01 29.82
N VAL A 768 17.84 3.50 28.60
CA VAL A 768 16.56 3.46 27.88
C VAL A 768 16.43 2.13 27.12
N ASP A 769 15.27 1.49 27.21
CA ASP A 769 14.95 0.27 26.44
C ASP A 769 14.53 0.61 25.00
N TYR A 770 14.62 -0.36 24.10
CA TYR A 770 13.95 -0.26 22.80
C TYR A 770 12.45 -0.48 22.95
N GLU A 771 11.65 0.28 22.21
CA GLU A 771 10.20 0.10 22.14
C GLU A 771 9.80 -1.15 21.32
N PRO A 772 10.41 -1.46 20.16
CA PRO A 772 10.13 -2.70 19.44
C PRO A 772 10.34 -3.93 20.33
N LYS A 773 9.32 -4.77 20.44
CA LYS A 773 9.38 -6.01 21.23
C LYS A 773 10.54 -6.91 20.83
N ALA A 774 10.89 -6.93 19.54
CA ALA A 774 12.01 -7.70 19.00
C ALA A 774 13.37 -7.29 19.63
N LEU A 775 13.49 -6.04 20.09
CA LEU A 775 14.71 -5.49 20.72
C LEU A 775 14.56 -5.26 22.22
N ALA A 776 13.45 -5.65 22.85
CA ALA A 776 13.15 -5.34 24.25
C ALA A 776 14.14 -5.91 25.28
N SER A 777 14.98 -6.87 24.91
CA SER A 777 16.08 -7.37 25.76
C SER A 777 17.34 -6.50 25.71
N TYR A 778 17.38 -5.52 24.82
CA TYR A 778 18.50 -4.61 24.61
C TYR A 778 18.15 -3.20 25.09
N LYS A 779 19.19 -2.47 25.44
CA LYS A 779 19.12 -1.05 25.76
C LYS A 779 19.61 -0.25 24.56
N LYS A 780 19.05 0.93 24.33
CA LYS A 780 19.49 1.82 23.24
C LYS A 780 20.96 2.12 23.39
N GLY A 781 21.72 1.83 22.33
CA GLY A 781 23.17 1.88 22.33
C GLY A 781 23.74 2.43 21.04
N THR A 782 25.04 2.68 21.08
CA THR A 782 25.84 3.16 19.95
C THR A 782 26.99 2.19 19.73
N VAL A 783 27.09 1.63 18.53
CA VAL A 783 28.19 0.77 18.11
C VAL A 783 29.05 1.54 17.13
N THR A 784 30.36 1.47 17.27
CA THR A 784 31.29 2.19 16.39
C THR A 784 32.42 1.29 15.93
N ASN A 785 32.85 1.49 14.68
CA ASN A 785 34.04 0.88 14.09
C ASN A 785 34.05 -0.66 14.13
N ILE A 786 32.94 -1.31 13.80
CA ILE A 786 32.91 -2.77 13.61
C ILE A 786 33.22 -3.07 12.15
N ARG A 787 34.18 -3.95 11.88
CA ARG A 787 34.42 -4.39 10.50
C ARG A 787 33.39 -5.47 10.14
N LEU A 788 32.88 -5.36 8.92
CA LEU A 788 31.99 -6.32 8.28
C LEU A 788 32.66 -6.86 7.01
N SER A 789 32.66 -8.18 6.89
CA SER A 789 33.04 -8.90 5.67
C SER A 789 31.96 -9.93 5.35
N LEU A 790 31.70 -10.17 4.07
CA LEU A 790 30.72 -11.13 3.57
C LEU A 790 31.28 -11.85 2.34
N TRP A 791 31.22 -13.18 2.32
CA TRP A 791 31.71 -14.00 1.20
C TRP A 791 30.84 -15.25 1.01
N VAL A 792 31.03 -15.95 -0.10
CA VAL A 792 30.36 -17.25 -0.35
C VAL A 792 31.22 -18.39 0.22
N GLU A 793 30.62 -19.27 1.05
CA GLU A 793 31.30 -20.41 1.70
C GLU A 793 31.76 -21.53 0.73
#